data_AF-A0A812XWI9-F1
#
_entry.id   AF-A0A812XWI9-F1
#
_cell.length_a   1.000
_cell.length_b   1.000
_cell.length_c   1.000
_cell.angle_alpha   90.00
_cell.angle_beta   90.00
_cell.angle_gamma   90.00
#
_symmetry.space_group_name_H-M   'P 1'
#
loop_
_entity.id
_entity.type
_entity.pdbx_description
1 polymer ?
#
loop_
_entity_poly.entity_id
_entity_poly.type
_entity_poly.pdbx_seq_one_letter_code
_entity_poly.pdbx_strand_id
1 'polypeptide(L)'
;MVVDSTPESFVRYALYHSPMVERAYQQWRAASERLPQVRSLPDPRLNIGFFLDEVETRVGPQQAKVGFQQTFPWIGKLQDREDAAARGALAAWYQYQSIQLIVVEQVIIALRDLVYLDEAIRITKENYALLGSFEEVVRARYRVGAGSHPELIRVQVELGQIEDRVLGLEALRPSYVANLNALLNRPPEEDIGEGISLTNSVISESAQQISQSAHEWSPVLQSIAQRVEQERIGTKLAQKDGYPDLTVGIEYIVTDDAANPSIAESGDDPIMLTFGINLPIWREKYDAGVRESIAKRLSMSRELDSSTNQLTATVYKAWFEHTDADRRVRLYEDSLIPKAQESLSASLGGFRTGDSEFLDLLDTQRTLLEFSISAERARADRGKALATLNRLVGAAMSSLRARISPVLNWVWTHTSAAIALVLIVVALLVGYNIGSPNTTVDSKSDHSELAGSEESGPQMYTCSMHPSVRLTDPNAKCPICFMDLIPVKDSASGDGAEIQLVLSESAMSMSQIETTEVGRFFPSTENRLFGKLAYDETSVARISAYFPGRIERLFVNYIGVSVQEGDHLAELYSPDLLSSFEELVQAKKSAENASGGSSFLRETANQTLQASRDKLRLFGLTAEQIEQVERGDFDSDELTVYSPIGGVVTHLAAREGDYLDTGDPIATVSDLSRLWLDLEAYESQLSMLRWGLPVTFTVEAHPGEIFEGQVSFIEPIVDEQTRTAAVRVAVDNSELRLKPGMFATAMVRAKVAADGAVLSDELAGKWVSPMHPTIVKDEPGNCDVCGMDLVTAESLGAVGDSSKAEMPMVIPRSAVLFTGTRSVVYVQVPDKEQPTYEGRIVDLGLRAGEFYTVRDGLKVGDQIVVNGAFRIDSAMQISAKPSMMMPSGGGGGGGHNHGGSPSSMGSMEMKDSVPGGFVEDLDSVYTAYLDAQERLADDDLSGYLDAAMQLDRSVESVRVVGLVGESLGTWRRVASKLSQESPATTMDAARLNFERMSEAIMELQDRFGNAADETIYTAYCPMAFDFKGAKWIQRGQEINNPYFGSEMLRCGDIEKAHEPLGLQDHDSMDMNIDPEMEMGMPNAAEHEGHDHD
;
A
#
# COMPACT_ATOMS: atom_id res chain seq x y z
N MET A 1 5.82 26.13 -30.26
CA MET A 1 6.37 27.39 -29.72
C MET A 1 7.79 27.11 -29.28
N VAL A 2 8.78 27.86 -29.77
CA VAL A 2 10.14 27.79 -29.21
C VAL A 2 10.06 28.39 -27.81
N VAL A 3 10.47 27.64 -26.79
CA VAL A 3 10.47 28.13 -25.42
C VAL A 3 11.69 29.05 -25.28
N ASP A 4 11.48 30.37 -25.28
CA ASP A 4 12.53 31.30 -24.88
C ASP A 4 12.97 30.98 -23.44
N SER A 5 14.23 31.23 -23.06
CA SER A 5 14.84 30.89 -21.75
C SER A 5 14.32 31.71 -20.54
N THR A 6 13.05 32.13 -20.60
CA THR A 6 12.37 32.89 -19.54
C THR A 6 11.38 32.00 -18.78
N PRO A 7 11.26 32.14 -17.45
CA PRO A 7 10.33 31.33 -16.66
C PRO A 7 8.88 31.45 -17.12
N GLU A 8 8.45 32.60 -17.62
CA GLU A 8 7.10 32.81 -18.16
C GLU A 8 6.82 31.97 -19.42
N SER A 9 7.83 31.75 -20.24
CA SER A 9 7.75 30.94 -21.46
C SER A 9 7.55 29.46 -21.10
N PHE A 10 8.36 28.93 -20.17
CA PHE A 10 8.22 27.57 -19.65
C PHE A 10 6.85 27.34 -19.02
N VAL A 11 6.40 28.25 -18.16
CA VAL A 11 5.08 28.15 -17.52
C VAL A 11 3.95 28.18 -18.56
N ARG A 12 4.02 29.09 -19.54
CA ARG A 12 3.00 29.15 -20.60
C ARG A 12 2.96 27.86 -21.41
N TYR A 13 4.12 27.32 -21.74
CA TYR A 13 4.23 26.06 -22.47
C TYR A 13 3.62 24.91 -21.65
N ALA A 14 4.01 24.76 -20.39
CA ALA A 14 3.48 23.75 -19.48
C ALA A 14 1.94 23.85 -19.37
N LEU A 15 1.40 25.05 -19.17
CA LEU A 15 -0.05 25.23 -19.06
C LEU A 15 -0.83 24.84 -20.33
N TYR A 16 -0.20 24.95 -21.51
CA TYR A 16 -0.84 24.59 -22.77
C TYR A 16 -0.69 23.09 -23.11
N HIS A 17 0.40 22.46 -22.67
CA HIS A 17 0.74 21.08 -23.03
C HIS A 17 0.56 20.07 -21.88
N SER A 18 0.26 20.52 -20.66
CA SER A 18 0.10 19.66 -19.49
C SER A 18 -1.17 18.80 -19.59
N PRO A 19 -1.04 17.46 -19.56
CA PRO A 19 -2.18 16.55 -19.50
C PRO A 19 -3.06 16.77 -18.26
N MET A 20 -2.46 17.19 -17.14
CA MET A 20 -3.20 17.45 -15.89
C MET A 20 -4.14 18.66 -16.03
N VAL A 21 -3.67 19.73 -16.69
CA VAL A 21 -4.48 20.93 -16.95
C VAL A 21 -5.60 20.61 -17.91
N GLU A 22 -5.31 19.88 -18.99
CA GLU A 22 -6.31 19.45 -19.98
C GLU A 22 -7.38 18.56 -19.35
N ARG A 23 -6.99 17.58 -18.53
CA ARG A 23 -7.93 16.73 -17.79
C ARG A 23 -8.86 17.57 -16.91
N ALA A 24 -8.31 18.51 -16.15
CA ALA A 24 -9.12 19.36 -15.27
C ALA A 24 -10.06 20.30 -16.07
N TYR A 25 -9.62 20.77 -17.23
CA TYR A 25 -10.47 21.52 -18.17
C TYR A 25 -11.63 20.68 -18.68
N GLN A 26 -11.38 19.44 -19.11
CA GLN A 26 -12.43 18.54 -19.58
C GLN A 26 -13.41 18.15 -18.46
N GLN A 27 -12.94 18.00 -17.21
CA GLN A 27 -13.82 17.79 -16.05
C GLN A 27 -14.76 18.98 -15.81
N TRP A 28 -14.24 20.21 -15.87
CA TRP A 28 -15.07 21.40 -15.79
C TRP A 28 -16.08 21.50 -16.94
N ARG A 29 -15.64 21.20 -18.17
CA ARG A 29 -16.50 21.20 -19.36
C ARG A 29 -17.62 20.17 -19.21
N ALA A 30 -17.30 18.93 -18.80
CA ALA A 30 -18.28 17.88 -18.55
C ALA A 30 -19.30 18.28 -17.46
N ALA A 31 -18.84 18.91 -16.37
CA ALA A 31 -19.73 19.43 -15.34
C ALA A 31 -20.65 20.54 -15.88
N SER A 32 -20.15 21.38 -16.79
CA SER A 32 -20.93 22.45 -17.44
C SER A 32 -22.01 21.90 -18.38
N GLU A 33 -21.74 20.79 -19.09
CA GLU A 33 -22.71 20.13 -19.97
C GLU A 33 -23.84 19.42 -19.20
N ARG A 34 -23.73 19.27 -17.88
CA ARG A 34 -24.80 18.73 -17.03
C ARG A 34 -25.96 19.71 -16.85
N LEU A 35 -25.71 21.03 -16.94
CA LEU A 35 -26.73 22.07 -16.76
C LEU A 35 -27.92 21.92 -17.71
N PRO A 36 -27.72 21.80 -19.05
CA PRO A 36 -28.85 21.61 -19.96
C PRO A 36 -29.61 20.30 -19.74
N GLN A 37 -28.96 19.25 -19.19
CA GLN A 37 -29.58 17.95 -18.92
C GLN A 37 -30.50 17.98 -17.69
N VAL A 38 -30.12 18.74 -16.65
CA VAL A 38 -30.88 18.75 -15.39
C VAL A 38 -32.01 19.78 -15.37
N ARG A 39 -31.94 20.79 -16.25
CA ARG A 39 -33.00 21.81 -16.41
C ARG A 39 -34.13 21.38 -17.36
N SER A 40 -33.91 20.35 -18.19
CA SER A 40 -34.91 19.86 -19.13
C SER A 40 -36.00 19.07 -18.40
N LEU A 41 -37.19 19.04 -19.01
CA LEU A 41 -38.25 18.15 -18.57
C LEU A 41 -37.83 16.69 -18.82
N PRO A 42 -38.32 15.72 -18.02
CA PRO A 42 -38.21 14.31 -18.34
C PRO A 42 -38.74 14.03 -19.74
N ASP A 43 -38.17 13.05 -20.43
CA ASP A 43 -38.60 12.71 -21.78
C ASP A 43 -40.07 12.28 -21.80
N PRO A 44 -40.84 12.70 -22.83
CA PRO A 44 -42.19 12.20 -23.01
C PRO A 44 -42.18 10.72 -23.35
N ARG A 45 -43.20 10.00 -22.88
CA ARG A 45 -43.39 8.57 -23.13
C ARG A 45 -44.47 8.32 -24.16
N LEU A 46 -44.13 7.56 -25.20
CA LEU A 46 -45.07 7.01 -26.17
C LEU A 46 -45.42 5.57 -25.76
N ASN A 47 -46.69 5.31 -25.47
CA ASN A 47 -47.21 4.01 -25.11
C ASN A 47 -48.03 3.47 -26.28
N ILE A 48 -47.65 2.33 -26.83
CA ILE A 48 -48.42 1.63 -27.86
C ILE A 48 -48.82 0.27 -27.29
N GLY A 49 -50.12 -0.02 -27.30
CA GLY A 49 -50.68 -1.28 -26.81
C GLY A 49 -51.64 -1.88 -27.81
N PHE A 50 -51.63 -3.20 -27.94
CA PHE A 50 -52.58 -3.96 -28.75
C PHE A 50 -53.39 -4.86 -27.82
N PHE A 51 -54.70 -4.96 -28.05
CA PHE A 51 -55.56 -5.85 -27.29
C PHE A 51 -55.57 -7.22 -28.00
N LEU A 52 -54.99 -8.24 -27.36
CA LEU A 52 -54.94 -9.60 -27.92
C LEU A 52 -56.31 -10.27 -27.89
N ASP A 53 -57.08 -10.00 -26.84
CA ASP A 53 -58.50 -10.26 -26.77
C ASP A 53 -59.22 -8.92 -26.74
N GLU A 54 -60.01 -8.65 -27.79
CA GLU A 54 -60.68 -7.37 -27.95
C GLU A 54 -61.77 -7.19 -26.89
N VAL A 55 -61.73 -6.06 -26.18
CA VAL A 55 -62.72 -5.75 -25.13
C VAL A 55 -63.87 -4.97 -25.75
N GLU A 56 -65.05 -5.60 -25.81
CA GLU A 56 -66.28 -4.97 -26.31
C GLU A 56 -66.70 -3.81 -25.41
N THR A 57 -66.82 -2.61 -25.98
CA THR A 57 -67.39 -1.43 -25.32
C THR A 57 -68.74 -1.04 -25.94
N ARG A 58 -69.38 0.01 -25.43
CA ARG A 58 -70.65 0.51 -25.99
C ARG A 58 -70.55 0.83 -27.49
N VAL A 59 -69.41 1.37 -27.94
CA VAL A 59 -69.17 1.82 -29.32
C VAL A 59 -68.40 0.80 -30.15
N GLY A 60 -68.02 -0.33 -29.55
CA GLY A 60 -67.39 -1.47 -30.21
C GLY A 60 -66.10 -1.97 -29.55
N PRO A 61 -65.47 -3.00 -30.10
CA PRO A 61 -64.30 -3.65 -29.50
C PRO A 61 -63.02 -2.83 -29.68
N GLN A 62 -62.23 -2.68 -28.61
CA GLN A 62 -60.95 -1.97 -28.66
C GLN A 62 -59.84 -2.88 -29.23
N GLN A 63 -59.16 -2.44 -30.29
CA GLN A 63 -58.12 -3.21 -30.98
C GLN A 63 -56.71 -2.77 -30.60
N ALA A 64 -56.49 -1.46 -30.53
CA ALA A 64 -55.19 -0.90 -30.23
C ALA A 64 -55.32 0.44 -29.49
N LYS A 65 -54.25 0.87 -28.86
CA LYS A 65 -54.16 2.17 -28.22
C LYS A 65 -52.79 2.80 -28.39
N VAL A 66 -52.78 4.10 -28.61
CA VAL A 66 -51.58 4.92 -28.75
C VAL A 66 -51.70 6.10 -27.79
N GLY A 67 -50.80 6.18 -26.82
CA GLY A 67 -50.79 7.22 -25.80
C GLY A 67 -49.49 7.99 -25.75
N PHE A 68 -49.57 9.28 -25.49
CA PHE A 68 -48.45 10.16 -25.23
C PHE A 68 -48.56 10.72 -23.81
N GLN A 69 -47.49 10.66 -23.02
CA GLN A 69 -47.47 11.11 -21.63
C GLN A 69 -46.26 11.98 -21.34
N GLN A 70 -46.47 13.12 -20.68
CA GLN A 70 -45.42 14.01 -20.20
C GLN A 70 -45.51 14.16 -18.69
N THR A 71 -44.40 13.94 -18.00
CA THR A 71 -44.28 14.22 -16.56
C THR A 71 -43.70 15.61 -16.34
N PHE A 72 -44.34 16.39 -15.47
CA PHE A 72 -43.97 17.72 -15.02
C PHE A 72 -43.56 17.63 -13.56
N PRO A 73 -42.25 17.73 -13.24
CA PRO A 73 -41.78 17.75 -11.86
C PRO A 73 -42.42 18.90 -11.07
N TRP A 74 -42.56 18.72 -9.76
CA TRP A 74 -43.07 19.77 -8.88
C TRP A 74 -42.35 21.10 -9.06
N ILE A 75 -43.08 22.20 -8.88
CA ILE A 75 -42.61 23.57 -9.13
C ILE A 75 -41.28 23.82 -8.39
N GLY A 76 -40.26 24.26 -9.13
CA GLY A 76 -38.95 24.60 -8.60
C GLY A 76 -38.00 23.41 -8.36
N LYS A 77 -38.36 22.15 -8.67
CA LYS A 77 -37.41 21.02 -8.63
C LYS A 77 -36.32 21.14 -9.70
N LEU A 78 -36.71 21.47 -10.94
CA LEU A 78 -35.77 21.62 -12.06
C LEU A 78 -34.79 22.78 -11.84
N GLN A 79 -35.28 23.89 -11.29
CA GLN A 79 -34.44 25.04 -10.94
C GLN A 79 -33.41 24.69 -9.86
N ASP A 80 -33.81 24.01 -8.78
CA ASP A 80 -32.85 23.58 -7.74
C ASP A 80 -31.82 22.58 -8.30
N ARG A 81 -32.21 21.71 -9.23
CA ARG A 81 -31.27 20.80 -9.93
C ARG A 81 -30.26 21.58 -10.79
N GLU A 82 -30.74 22.58 -11.54
CA GLU A 82 -29.90 23.47 -12.33
C GLU A 82 -28.93 24.26 -11.45
N ASP A 83 -29.41 24.87 -10.37
CA ASP A 83 -28.59 25.64 -9.43
C ASP A 83 -27.53 24.74 -8.75
N ALA A 84 -27.89 23.52 -8.34
CA ALA A 84 -26.94 22.56 -7.77
C ALA A 84 -25.87 22.15 -8.80
N ALA A 85 -26.26 21.84 -10.03
CA ALA A 85 -25.32 21.51 -11.10
C ALA A 85 -24.41 22.69 -11.45
N ALA A 86 -24.93 23.93 -11.44
CA ALA A 86 -24.16 25.15 -11.65
C ALA A 86 -23.11 25.36 -10.55
N ARG A 87 -23.45 25.09 -9.28
CA ARG A 87 -22.46 25.11 -8.17
C ARG A 87 -21.39 24.05 -8.35
N GLY A 88 -21.75 22.84 -8.78
CA GLY A 88 -20.79 21.78 -9.11
C GLY A 88 -19.86 22.15 -10.27
N ALA A 89 -20.39 22.77 -11.33
CA ALA A 89 -19.59 23.29 -12.43
C ALA A 89 -18.63 24.40 -11.97
N LEU A 90 -19.07 25.31 -11.11
CA LEU A 90 -18.20 26.35 -10.56
C LEU A 90 -17.13 25.78 -9.62
N ALA A 91 -17.43 24.72 -8.85
CA ALA A 91 -16.43 24.00 -8.07
C ALA A 91 -15.36 23.38 -8.99
N ALA A 92 -15.78 22.72 -10.07
CA ALA A 92 -14.86 22.15 -11.07
C ALA A 92 -14.00 23.23 -11.76
N TRP A 93 -14.55 24.43 -11.99
CA TRP A 93 -13.78 25.56 -12.51
C TRP A 93 -12.65 26.00 -11.56
N TYR A 94 -12.94 26.14 -10.27
CA TYR A 94 -11.92 26.48 -9.28
C TYR A 94 -10.90 25.36 -9.09
N GLN A 95 -11.31 24.10 -9.22
CA GLN A 95 -10.40 22.96 -9.25
C GLN A 95 -9.47 23.02 -10.46
N TYR A 96 -9.98 23.37 -11.65
CA TYR A 96 -9.15 23.64 -12.83
C TYR A 96 -8.13 24.75 -12.59
N GLN A 97 -8.54 25.88 -12.01
CA GLN A 97 -7.61 26.96 -11.63
C GLN A 97 -6.55 26.51 -10.62
N SER A 98 -6.92 25.69 -9.63
CA SER A 98 -5.98 25.12 -8.67
C SER A 98 -4.92 24.25 -9.36
N ILE A 99 -5.33 23.40 -10.31
CA ILE A 99 -4.42 22.54 -11.06
C ILE A 99 -3.46 23.36 -11.92
N GLN A 100 -3.93 24.45 -12.54
CA GLN A 100 -3.04 25.37 -13.26
C GLN A 100 -1.95 25.93 -12.33
N LEU A 101 -2.30 26.33 -11.12
CA LEU A 101 -1.33 26.86 -10.15
C LEU A 101 -0.36 25.80 -9.61
N ILE A 102 -0.81 24.54 -9.48
CA ILE A 102 0.06 23.42 -9.12
C ILE A 102 1.11 23.19 -10.20
N VAL A 103 0.71 23.17 -11.48
CA VAL A 103 1.65 23.01 -12.60
C VAL A 103 2.63 24.19 -12.66
N VAL A 104 2.15 25.41 -12.44
CA VAL A 104 3.02 26.61 -12.36
C VAL A 104 4.05 26.45 -11.23
N GLU A 105 3.63 26.05 -10.03
CA GLU A 105 4.54 25.83 -8.90
C GLU A 105 5.61 24.79 -9.25
N GLN A 106 5.21 23.61 -9.75
CA GLN A 106 6.12 22.52 -10.08
C GLN A 106 7.17 22.95 -11.11
N VAL A 107 6.74 23.63 -12.18
CA VAL A 107 7.66 24.15 -13.21
C VAL A 107 8.63 25.17 -12.63
N ILE A 108 8.16 26.09 -11.78
CA ILE A 108 9.05 27.08 -11.14
C ILE A 108 10.03 26.41 -10.17
N ILE A 109 9.60 25.41 -9.40
CA ILE A 109 10.49 24.66 -8.51
C ILE A 109 11.57 23.94 -9.32
N ALA A 110 11.20 23.22 -10.38
CA ALA A 110 12.13 22.53 -11.26
C ALA A 110 13.13 23.50 -11.93
N LEU A 111 12.66 24.66 -12.38
CA LEU A 111 13.54 25.72 -12.92
C LEU A 111 14.51 26.26 -11.86
N ARG A 112 14.05 26.49 -10.62
CA ARG A 112 14.92 26.95 -9.52
C ARG A 112 15.99 25.93 -9.17
N ASP A 113 15.62 24.65 -9.19
CA ASP A 113 16.52 23.52 -8.95
C ASP A 113 17.59 23.39 -10.03
N LEU A 114 17.19 23.48 -11.29
CA LEU A 114 18.12 23.46 -12.41
C LEU A 114 19.08 24.66 -12.39
N VAL A 115 18.57 25.88 -12.16
CA VAL A 115 19.41 27.08 -12.09
C VAL A 115 20.41 27.00 -10.93
N TYR A 116 19.99 26.45 -9.78
CA TYR A 116 20.92 26.17 -8.68
C TYR A 116 22.03 25.19 -9.09
N LEU A 117 21.68 24.11 -9.78
CA LEU A 117 22.65 23.12 -10.23
C LEU A 117 23.64 23.72 -11.24
N ASP A 118 23.15 24.46 -12.24
CA ASP A 118 23.97 25.14 -13.24
C ASP A 118 24.95 26.12 -12.57
N GLU A 119 24.48 26.86 -11.56
CA GLU A 119 25.31 27.81 -10.83
C GLU A 119 26.32 27.11 -9.89
N ALA A 120 25.94 25.99 -9.27
CA ALA A 120 26.85 25.16 -8.49
C ALA A 120 27.97 24.57 -9.37
N ILE A 121 27.64 24.13 -10.59
CA ILE A 121 28.64 23.68 -11.59
C ILE A 121 29.57 24.85 -11.93
N ARG A 122 29.02 26.04 -12.25
CA ARG A 122 29.80 27.24 -12.60
C ARG A 122 30.78 27.63 -11.48
N ILE A 123 30.30 27.77 -10.24
CA ILE A 123 31.11 28.14 -9.07
C ILE A 123 32.19 27.09 -8.80
N THR A 124 31.86 25.80 -8.93
CA THR A 124 32.82 24.70 -8.70
C THR A 124 33.91 24.70 -9.78
N LYS A 125 33.57 24.94 -11.05
CA LYS A 125 34.53 25.10 -12.16
C LYS A 125 35.45 26.30 -11.96
N GLU A 126 34.93 27.42 -11.48
CA GLU A 126 35.74 28.60 -11.15
C GLU A 126 36.74 28.30 -10.03
N ASN A 127 36.33 27.52 -9.02
CA ASN A 127 37.23 27.08 -7.95
C ASN A 127 38.24 26.04 -8.41
N TYR A 128 37.89 25.15 -9.35
CA TYR A 128 38.85 24.25 -10.01
C TYR A 128 39.94 25.04 -10.74
N ALA A 129 39.56 26.04 -11.53
CA ALA A 129 40.52 26.92 -12.21
C ALA A 129 41.40 27.71 -11.21
N LEU A 130 40.82 28.16 -10.08
CA LEU A 130 41.55 28.83 -9.02
C LEU A 130 42.59 27.91 -8.37
N LEU A 131 42.23 26.68 -8.00
CA LEU A 131 43.18 25.70 -7.46
C LEU A 131 44.28 25.35 -8.46
N GLY A 132 43.97 25.32 -9.76
CA GLY A 132 44.98 25.16 -10.80
C GLY A 132 46.05 26.26 -10.75
N SER A 133 45.63 27.51 -10.53
CA SER A 133 46.56 28.62 -10.33
C SER A 133 47.38 28.49 -9.04
N PHE A 134 46.82 27.90 -7.98
CA PHE A 134 47.57 27.62 -6.74
C PHE A 134 48.61 26.52 -6.96
N GLU A 135 48.29 25.50 -7.74
CA GLU A 135 49.24 24.43 -8.09
C GLU A 135 50.46 24.99 -8.83
N GLU A 136 50.25 25.92 -9.76
CA GLU A 136 51.35 26.59 -10.47
C GLU A 136 52.27 27.34 -9.52
N VAL A 137 51.72 28.06 -8.54
CA VAL A 137 52.48 28.80 -7.52
C VAL A 137 53.26 27.84 -6.62
N VAL A 138 52.64 26.78 -6.11
CA VAL A 138 53.28 25.78 -5.24
C VAL A 138 54.37 25.03 -5.99
N ARG A 139 54.12 24.64 -7.25
CA ARG A 139 55.11 23.99 -8.12
C ARG A 139 56.31 24.89 -8.40
N ALA A 140 56.09 26.18 -8.61
CA ALA A 140 57.17 27.15 -8.79
C ALA A 140 58.02 27.28 -7.51
N ARG A 141 57.40 27.38 -6.33
CA ARG A 141 58.10 27.43 -5.03
C ARG A 141 58.90 26.15 -4.74
N TYR A 142 58.34 24.98 -5.04
CA TYR A 142 59.02 23.70 -4.89
C TYR A 142 60.27 23.60 -5.77
N ARG A 143 60.21 24.05 -7.04
CA ARG A 143 61.35 24.06 -7.96
C ARG A 143 62.53 24.91 -7.49
N VAL A 144 62.26 26.00 -6.77
CA VAL A 144 63.29 26.90 -6.22
C VAL A 144 63.68 26.54 -4.78
N GLY A 145 63.20 25.41 -4.25
CA GLY A 145 63.51 24.93 -2.89
C GLY A 145 62.83 25.70 -1.76
N ALA A 146 61.83 26.54 -2.06
CA ALA A 146 61.13 27.41 -1.11
C ALA A 146 59.71 26.91 -0.72
N GLY A 147 59.34 25.69 -1.13
CA GLY A 147 58.07 25.02 -0.81
C GLY A 147 58.28 23.52 -0.62
N SER A 148 57.36 22.85 0.07
CA SER A 148 57.51 21.44 0.45
C SER A 148 56.80 20.47 -0.51
N HIS A 149 57.30 19.24 -0.67
CA HIS A 149 56.62 18.22 -1.47
C HIS A 149 55.20 17.89 -0.95
N PRO A 150 54.95 17.81 0.38
CA PRO A 150 53.60 17.63 0.91
C PRO A 150 52.59 18.71 0.51
N GLU A 151 53.02 19.97 0.35
CA GLU A 151 52.14 21.05 -0.14
C GLU A 151 51.69 20.80 -1.57
N LEU A 152 52.61 20.40 -2.46
CA LEU A 152 52.30 20.10 -3.86
C LEU A 152 51.31 18.93 -3.97
N ILE A 153 51.55 17.85 -3.23
CA ILE A 153 50.63 16.70 -3.19
C ILE A 153 49.26 17.13 -2.68
N ARG A 154 49.20 17.99 -1.65
CA ARG A 154 47.93 18.44 -1.09
C ARG A 154 47.11 19.25 -2.10
N VAL A 155 47.71 20.18 -2.86
CA VAL A 155 46.99 20.88 -3.95
C VAL A 155 46.42 19.88 -4.97
N GLN A 156 47.21 18.89 -5.35
CA GLN A 156 46.81 17.89 -6.35
C GLN A 156 45.64 17.02 -5.87
N VAL A 157 45.62 16.67 -4.58
CA VAL A 157 44.50 15.98 -3.95
C VAL A 157 43.23 16.86 -3.99
N GLU A 158 43.33 18.14 -3.62
CA GLU A 158 42.18 19.06 -3.69
C GLU A 158 41.68 19.26 -5.13
N LEU A 159 42.59 19.38 -6.10
CA LEU A 159 42.23 19.46 -7.51
C LEU A 159 41.44 18.23 -7.96
N GLY A 160 41.90 17.03 -7.60
CA GLY A 160 41.19 15.78 -7.90
C GLY A 160 39.81 15.71 -7.24
N GLN A 161 39.67 16.20 -5.99
CA GLN A 161 38.37 16.25 -5.30
C GLN A 161 37.40 17.25 -5.95
N ILE A 162 37.88 18.43 -6.35
CA ILE A 162 37.03 19.41 -7.04
C ILE A 162 36.66 18.92 -8.45
N GLU A 163 37.58 18.29 -9.18
CA GLU A 163 37.31 17.70 -10.50
C GLU A 163 36.22 16.63 -10.42
N ASP A 164 36.33 15.69 -9.47
CA ASP A 164 35.29 14.67 -9.21
C ASP A 164 33.94 15.33 -8.88
N ARG A 165 33.93 16.39 -8.07
CA ARG A 165 32.71 17.14 -7.77
C ARG A 165 32.09 17.81 -8.99
N VAL A 166 32.90 18.38 -9.90
CA VAL A 166 32.40 18.96 -11.16
C VAL A 166 31.74 17.87 -12.00
N LEU A 167 32.42 16.74 -12.19
CA LEU A 167 31.90 15.61 -12.97
C LEU A 167 30.60 15.05 -12.37
N GLY A 168 30.54 14.94 -11.04
CA GLY A 168 29.33 14.50 -10.34
C GLY A 168 28.15 15.46 -10.53
N LEU A 169 28.37 16.78 -10.42
CA LEU A 169 27.32 17.77 -10.66
C LEU A 169 26.88 17.80 -12.13
N GLU A 170 27.80 17.67 -13.08
CA GLU A 170 27.48 17.58 -14.51
C GLU A 170 26.67 16.31 -14.84
N ALA A 171 27.01 15.18 -14.22
CA ALA A 171 26.28 13.92 -14.37
C ALA A 171 24.84 14.00 -13.82
N LEU A 172 24.58 14.87 -12.84
CA LEU A 172 23.22 15.12 -12.33
C LEU A 172 22.37 15.97 -13.27
N ARG A 173 22.99 16.84 -14.08
CA ARG A 173 22.26 17.81 -14.91
C ARG A 173 21.21 17.16 -15.84
N PRO A 174 21.49 16.07 -16.58
CA PRO A 174 20.48 15.40 -17.41
C PRO A 174 19.24 14.97 -16.63
N SER A 175 19.37 14.57 -15.37
CA SER A 175 18.22 14.18 -14.54
C SER A 175 17.31 15.38 -14.22
N TYR A 176 17.88 16.55 -13.99
CA TYR A 176 17.12 17.79 -13.73
C TYR A 176 16.44 18.29 -15.01
N VAL A 177 17.11 18.18 -16.15
CA VAL A 177 16.55 18.47 -17.48
C VAL A 177 15.37 17.54 -17.78
N ALA A 178 15.54 16.24 -17.56
CA ALA A 178 14.49 15.24 -17.76
C ALA A 178 13.25 15.52 -16.89
N ASN A 179 13.45 15.87 -15.61
CA ASN A 179 12.36 16.24 -14.71
C ASN A 179 11.60 17.49 -15.20
N LEU A 180 12.32 18.53 -15.64
CA LEU A 180 11.67 19.72 -16.21
C LEU A 180 10.92 19.40 -17.51
N ASN A 181 11.50 18.59 -18.41
CA ASN A 181 10.85 18.19 -19.65
C ASN A 181 9.60 17.33 -19.42
N ALA A 182 9.60 16.46 -18.42
CA ALA A 182 8.42 15.72 -18.01
C ALA A 182 7.26 16.66 -17.62
N LEU A 183 7.55 17.71 -16.84
CA LEU A 183 6.55 18.73 -16.47
C LEU A 183 6.07 19.56 -17.68
N LEU A 184 6.92 19.73 -18.68
CA LEU A 184 6.58 20.40 -19.94
C LEU A 184 5.85 19.48 -20.92
N ASN A 185 5.73 18.18 -20.63
CA ASN A 185 5.24 17.16 -21.56
C ASN A 185 6.08 17.11 -22.85
N ARG A 186 7.41 17.02 -22.69
CA ARG A 186 8.43 16.93 -23.74
C ARG A 186 9.30 15.67 -23.54
N PRO A 187 9.98 15.16 -24.58
CA PRO A 187 10.96 14.09 -24.44
C PRO A 187 12.02 14.41 -23.37
N PRO A 188 12.42 13.46 -22.51
CA PRO A 188 13.32 13.71 -21.38
C PRO A 188 14.67 14.34 -21.77
N GLU A 189 15.23 13.93 -22.91
CA GLU A 189 16.55 14.36 -23.39
C GLU A 189 16.51 15.67 -24.20
N GLU A 190 15.33 16.25 -24.43
CA GLU A 190 15.24 17.46 -25.25
C GLU A 190 15.93 18.65 -24.58
N ASP A 191 16.79 19.36 -25.32
CA ASP A 191 17.52 20.48 -24.76
C ASP A 191 16.57 21.62 -24.32
N ILE A 192 16.93 22.25 -23.19
CA ILE A 192 16.23 23.36 -22.56
C ILE A 192 17.03 24.66 -22.63
N GLY A 193 18.21 24.63 -23.27
CA GLY A 193 19.12 25.76 -23.39
C GLY A 193 19.90 26.05 -22.11
N GLU A 194 20.91 26.91 -22.21
CA GLU A 194 21.70 27.38 -21.07
C GLU A 194 21.33 28.83 -20.72
N GLY A 195 21.62 29.26 -19.49
CA GLY A 195 21.50 30.66 -19.07
C GLY A 195 20.07 31.11 -18.74
N ILE A 196 19.27 30.24 -18.11
CA ILE A 196 17.93 30.58 -17.62
C ILE A 196 18.05 31.65 -16.52
N SER A 197 17.51 32.84 -16.76
CA SER A 197 17.53 33.95 -15.80
C SER A 197 16.21 34.02 -15.03
N LEU A 198 16.27 33.92 -13.70
CA LEU A 198 15.10 33.96 -12.83
C LEU A 198 15.04 35.26 -12.02
N THR A 199 13.85 35.87 -11.96
CA THR A 199 13.62 37.07 -11.15
C THR A 199 13.72 36.76 -9.66
N ASN A 200 14.47 37.56 -8.91
CA ASN A 200 14.59 37.45 -7.46
C ASN A 200 13.55 38.35 -6.77
N SER A 201 12.36 37.81 -6.52
CA SER A 201 11.29 38.50 -5.81
C SER A 201 11.32 38.16 -4.31
N VAL A 202 10.96 39.14 -3.48
CA VAL A 202 10.88 39.04 -2.02
C VAL A 202 9.53 39.59 -1.59
N ILE A 203 8.85 38.88 -0.70
CA ILE A 203 7.59 39.32 -0.10
C ILE A 203 7.87 40.22 1.11
N SER A 204 7.01 41.21 1.34
CA SER A 204 7.10 42.10 2.52
C SER A 204 5.91 41.94 3.48
N GLU A 205 4.87 41.24 3.03
CA GLU A 205 3.65 40.95 3.75
C GLU A 205 3.87 39.93 4.88
N SER A 206 3.08 40.03 5.95
CA SER A 206 3.11 39.09 7.07
C SER A 206 2.35 37.79 6.76
N ALA A 207 2.71 36.69 7.43
CA ALA A 207 2.00 35.41 7.30
C ALA A 207 0.48 35.55 7.52
N GLN A 208 0.06 36.43 8.43
CA GLN A 208 -1.35 36.70 8.70
C GLN A 208 -2.06 37.39 7.51
N GLN A 209 -1.43 38.39 6.89
CA GLN A 209 -1.98 39.09 5.71
C GLN A 209 -2.12 38.14 4.51
N ILE A 210 -1.12 37.27 4.32
CA ILE A 210 -1.14 36.26 3.25
C ILE A 210 -2.20 35.21 3.53
N SER A 211 -2.28 34.75 4.78
CA SER A 211 -3.30 33.79 5.20
C SER A 211 -4.70 34.34 4.94
N GLN A 212 -4.99 35.58 5.35
CA GLN A 212 -6.28 36.23 5.08
C GLN A 212 -6.59 36.30 3.58
N SER A 213 -5.59 36.66 2.77
CA SER A 213 -5.74 36.67 1.31
C SER A 213 -6.02 35.27 0.76
N ALA A 214 -5.35 34.23 1.29
CA ALA A 214 -5.57 32.85 0.85
C ALA A 214 -6.96 32.33 1.26
N HIS A 215 -7.49 32.71 2.42
CA HIS A 215 -8.87 32.36 2.79
C HIS A 215 -9.90 32.91 1.79
N GLU A 216 -9.68 34.13 1.30
CA GLU A 216 -10.59 34.79 0.35
C GLU A 216 -10.41 34.27 -1.08
N TRP A 217 -9.17 34.07 -1.52
CA TRP A 217 -8.86 33.93 -2.95
C TRP A 217 -8.36 32.54 -3.37
N SER A 218 -8.08 31.63 -2.43
CA SER A 218 -7.56 30.30 -2.77
C SER A 218 -8.57 29.49 -3.59
N PRO A 219 -8.21 29.04 -4.81
CA PRO A 219 -9.11 28.23 -5.64
C PRO A 219 -9.49 26.90 -4.99
N VAL A 220 -8.64 26.33 -4.13
CA VAL A 220 -8.95 25.10 -3.40
C VAL A 220 -10.12 25.33 -2.44
N LEU A 221 -10.04 26.38 -1.61
CA LEU A 221 -11.12 26.72 -0.67
C LEU A 221 -12.39 27.14 -1.41
N GLN A 222 -12.26 27.90 -2.51
CA GLN A 222 -13.40 28.28 -3.34
C GLN A 222 -14.10 27.07 -3.97
N SER A 223 -13.35 26.07 -4.41
CA SER A 223 -13.92 24.80 -4.92
C SER A 223 -14.74 24.09 -3.86
N ILE A 224 -14.18 23.89 -2.65
CA ILE A 224 -14.87 23.23 -1.55
C ILE A 224 -16.10 24.04 -1.11
N ALA A 225 -15.98 25.37 -1.02
CA ALA A 225 -17.09 26.25 -0.66
C ALA A 225 -18.26 26.14 -1.67
N GLN A 226 -17.98 26.02 -2.98
CA GLN A 226 -19.04 25.78 -3.96
C GLN A 226 -19.65 24.39 -3.83
N ARG A 227 -18.89 23.36 -3.43
CA ARG A 227 -19.43 22.03 -3.12
C ARG A 227 -20.33 22.05 -1.88
N VAL A 228 -19.97 22.79 -0.84
CA VAL A 228 -20.84 23.00 0.34
C VAL A 228 -22.17 23.64 -0.09
N GLU A 229 -22.13 24.64 -0.97
CA GLU A 229 -23.33 25.29 -1.49
C GLU A 229 -24.14 24.36 -2.41
N GLN A 230 -23.49 23.52 -3.22
CA GLN A 230 -24.14 22.45 -3.99
C GLN A 230 -24.92 21.51 -3.06
N GLU A 231 -24.29 21.00 -1.99
CA GLU A 231 -24.95 20.09 -1.04
C GLU A 231 -26.07 20.79 -0.24
N ARG A 232 -25.94 22.10 0.00
CA ARG A 232 -27.01 22.91 0.60
C ARG A 232 -28.25 22.98 -0.31
N ILE A 233 -28.05 23.12 -1.61
CA ILE A 233 -29.15 23.08 -2.60
C ILE A 233 -29.66 21.64 -2.74
N GLY A 234 -28.78 20.64 -2.74
CA GLY A 234 -29.14 19.21 -2.72
C GLY A 234 -30.06 18.84 -1.57
N THR A 235 -29.84 19.42 -0.38
CA THR A 235 -30.75 19.26 0.77
C THR A 235 -32.16 19.80 0.48
N LYS A 236 -32.27 20.96 -0.20
CA LYS A 236 -33.58 21.51 -0.61
C LYS A 236 -34.25 20.63 -1.67
N LEU A 237 -33.46 20.08 -2.59
CA LEU A 237 -33.94 19.16 -3.61
C LEU A 237 -34.48 17.87 -2.99
N ALA A 238 -33.77 17.26 -2.04
CA ALA A 238 -34.21 16.07 -1.32
C ALA A 238 -35.52 16.30 -0.55
N GLN A 239 -35.70 17.48 0.05
CA GLN A 239 -36.98 17.87 0.65
C GLN A 239 -38.10 17.95 -0.41
N LYS A 240 -37.79 18.53 -1.57
CA LYS A 240 -38.75 18.65 -2.67
C LYS A 240 -39.07 17.30 -3.31
N ASP A 241 -38.17 16.33 -3.31
CA ASP A 241 -38.42 14.99 -3.85
C ASP A 241 -39.57 14.27 -3.13
N GLY A 242 -39.86 14.67 -1.88
CA GLY A 242 -41.05 14.27 -1.14
C GLY A 242 -42.36 14.97 -1.57
N TYR A 243 -42.35 15.80 -2.62
CA TYR A 243 -43.54 16.36 -3.27
C TYR A 243 -43.91 15.58 -4.54
N PRO A 244 -45.22 15.48 -4.85
CA PRO A 244 -45.68 14.80 -6.05
C PRO A 244 -45.26 15.52 -7.34
N ASP A 245 -45.15 14.77 -8.42
CA ASP A 245 -44.98 15.24 -9.80
C ASP A 245 -46.28 14.99 -10.58
N LEU A 246 -46.60 15.88 -11.52
CA LEU A 246 -47.82 15.83 -12.31
C LEU A 246 -47.54 15.18 -13.66
N THR A 247 -48.24 14.10 -14.01
CA THR A 247 -48.18 13.50 -15.34
C THR A 247 -49.46 13.84 -16.10
N VAL A 248 -49.31 14.39 -17.30
CA VAL A 248 -50.42 14.67 -18.21
C VAL A 248 -50.23 13.81 -19.45
N GLY A 249 -51.29 13.15 -19.89
CA GLY A 249 -51.25 12.31 -21.07
C GLY A 249 -52.51 12.42 -21.91
N ILE A 250 -52.36 12.02 -23.16
CA ILE A 250 -53.43 11.87 -24.13
C ILE A 250 -53.33 10.46 -24.72
N GLU A 251 -54.44 9.74 -24.77
CA GLU A 251 -54.52 8.37 -25.27
C GLU A 251 -55.60 8.30 -26.34
N TYR A 252 -55.24 7.74 -27.49
CA TYR A 252 -56.12 7.47 -28.62
C TYR A 252 -56.34 5.97 -28.70
N ILE A 253 -57.58 5.51 -28.73
CA ILE A 253 -57.92 4.08 -28.74
C ILE A 253 -58.63 3.76 -30.06
N VAL A 254 -58.06 2.83 -30.81
CA VAL A 254 -58.64 2.32 -32.06
C VAL A 254 -59.73 1.30 -31.71
N THR A 255 -60.95 1.54 -32.19
CA THR A 255 -62.15 0.78 -31.87
C THR A 255 -62.85 0.34 -33.16
N ASP A 256 -63.23 -0.94 -33.25
CA ASP A 256 -63.99 -1.44 -34.40
C ASP A 256 -65.50 -1.20 -34.23
N ASP A 257 -66.29 -1.54 -35.25
CA ASP A 257 -67.74 -1.46 -35.20
C ASP A 257 -68.34 -2.33 -34.08
N ALA A 258 -69.31 -1.76 -33.35
CA ALA A 258 -70.02 -2.47 -32.30
C ALA A 258 -70.79 -3.67 -32.85
N ALA A 259 -70.86 -4.75 -32.05
CA ALA A 259 -71.63 -5.95 -32.40
C ALA A 259 -73.11 -5.68 -32.72
N ASN A 260 -73.66 -4.54 -32.27
CA ASN A 260 -74.95 -4.02 -32.68
C ASN A 260 -74.79 -2.69 -33.45
N PRO A 261 -74.92 -2.68 -34.80
CA PRO A 261 -74.71 -1.49 -35.63
C PRO A 261 -75.80 -0.40 -35.46
N SER A 262 -76.82 -0.65 -34.64
CA SER A 262 -77.87 0.32 -34.30
C SER A 262 -77.42 1.36 -33.27
N ILE A 263 -76.22 1.21 -32.70
CA ILE A 263 -75.69 2.11 -31.67
C ILE A 263 -75.10 3.34 -32.36
N ALA A 264 -75.53 4.53 -31.95
CA ALA A 264 -74.96 5.79 -32.43
C ALA A 264 -73.47 5.87 -32.04
N GLU A 265 -72.63 6.35 -32.96
CA GLU A 265 -71.18 6.48 -32.78
C GLU A 265 -70.45 5.11 -32.68
N SER A 266 -71.04 4.05 -33.27
CA SER A 266 -70.35 2.75 -33.47
C SER A 266 -69.08 2.94 -34.29
N GLY A 267 -67.97 2.35 -33.83
CA GLY A 267 -66.65 2.46 -34.45
C GLY A 267 -65.95 3.80 -34.22
N ASP A 268 -66.50 4.72 -33.43
CA ASP A 268 -65.84 5.99 -33.14
C ASP A 268 -64.70 5.79 -32.12
N ASP A 269 -63.49 6.21 -32.51
CA ASP A 269 -62.28 6.12 -31.68
C ASP A 269 -62.30 7.13 -30.52
N PRO A 270 -62.27 6.69 -29.24
CA PRO A 270 -62.24 7.61 -28.12
C PRO A 270 -60.85 8.22 -27.90
N ILE A 271 -60.85 9.51 -27.53
CA ILE A 271 -59.67 10.24 -27.04
C ILE A 271 -59.81 10.45 -25.54
N MET A 272 -58.82 10.00 -24.77
CA MET A 272 -58.77 10.13 -23.32
C MET A 272 -57.67 11.10 -22.90
N LEU A 273 -58.01 12.04 -22.02
CA LEU A 273 -57.02 12.84 -21.29
C LEU A 273 -56.77 12.19 -19.93
N THR A 274 -55.52 11.86 -19.65
CA THR A 274 -55.10 11.21 -18.41
C THR A 274 -54.33 12.20 -17.54
N PHE A 275 -54.67 12.26 -16.25
CA PHE A 275 -53.92 13.00 -15.24
C PHE A 275 -53.43 12.00 -14.20
N GLY A 276 -52.13 11.99 -13.94
CA GLY A 276 -51.48 11.13 -12.95
C GLY A 276 -50.68 11.97 -11.96
N ILE A 277 -50.59 11.49 -10.72
CA ILE A 277 -49.76 12.10 -9.68
C ILE A 277 -49.07 10.98 -8.91
N ASN A 278 -47.75 11.04 -8.75
CA ASN A 278 -47.05 10.08 -7.87
C ASN A 278 -47.21 10.53 -6.42
N LEU A 279 -47.72 9.64 -5.57
CA LEU A 279 -47.92 9.93 -4.15
C LEU A 279 -46.75 9.37 -3.32
N PRO A 280 -45.97 10.22 -2.64
CA PRO A 280 -44.84 9.79 -1.82
C PRO A 280 -45.31 9.25 -0.46
N ILE A 281 -45.87 8.04 -0.45
CA ILE A 281 -46.45 7.39 0.74
C ILE A 281 -45.39 6.82 1.70
N TRP A 282 -44.25 6.36 1.17
CA TRP A 282 -43.15 5.83 1.96
C TRP A 282 -42.27 6.96 2.52
N ARG A 283 -42.79 7.70 3.52
CA ARG A 283 -42.14 8.90 4.07
C ARG A 283 -40.71 8.67 4.53
N GLU A 284 -40.43 7.52 5.13
CA GLU A 284 -39.10 7.17 5.63
C GLU A 284 -38.01 7.22 4.54
N LYS A 285 -38.31 6.83 3.30
CA LYS A 285 -37.37 6.93 2.15
C LYS A 285 -36.94 8.38 1.91
N TYR A 286 -37.89 9.31 1.92
CA TYR A 286 -37.64 10.72 1.66
C TYR A 286 -36.96 11.40 2.85
N ASP A 287 -37.40 11.09 4.07
CA ASP A 287 -36.77 11.61 5.29
C ASP A 287 -35.33 11.10 5.42
N ALA A 288 -35.05 9.86 5.01
CA ALA A 288 -33.70 9.32 4.91
C ALA A 288 -32.84 10.08 3.89
N GLY A 289 -33.36 10.36 2.69
CA GLY A 289 -32.65 11.17 1.68
C GLY A 289 -32.37 12.61 2.12
N VAL A 290 -33.26 13.21 2.93
CA VAL A 290 -33.00 14.51 3.57
C VAL A 290 -31.91 14.40 4.62
N ARG A 291 -31.94 13.38 5.50
CA ARG A 291 -30.88 13.15 6.49
C ARG A 291 -29.52 12.89 5.83
N GLU A 292 -29.49 12.11 4.75
CA GLU A 292 -28.30 11.86 3.93
C GLU A 292 -27.74 13.18 3.38
N SER A 293 -28.58 14.01 2.78
CA SER A 293 -28.14 15.30 2.21
C SER A 293 -27.62 16.26 3.28
N ILE A 294 -28.23 16.29 4.47
CA ILE A 294 -27.75 17.07 5.61
C ILE A 294 -26.37 16.56 6.07
N ALA A 295 -26.20 15.23 6.15
CA ALA A 295 -24.93 14.62 6.52
C ALA A 295 -23.82 14.94 5.50
N LYS A 296 -24.10 14.84 4.19
CA LYS A 296 -23.17 15.25 3.12
C LYS A 296 -22.79 16.73 3.24
N ARG A 297 -23.76 17.62 3.43
CA ARG A 297 -23.49 19.05 3.63
C ARG A 297 -22.62 19.32 4.86
N LEU A 298 -22.91 18.66 6.00
CA LEU A 298 -22.13 18.82 7.22
C LEU A 298 -20.70 18.29 7.03
N SER A 299 -20.54 17.13 6.39
CA SER A 299 -19.24 16.55 6.03
C SER A 299 -18.42 17.53 5.18
N MET A 300 -18.99 18.07 4.11
CA MET A 300 -18.31 19.07 3.26
C MET A 300 -17.99 20.36 4.03
N SER A 301 -18.84 20.79 4.97
CA SER A 301 -18.54 21.95 5.82
C SER A 301 -17.35 21.69 6.73
N ARG A 302 -17.21 20.48 7.29
CA ARG A 302 -16.04 20.09 8.09
C ARG A 302 -14.78 19.95 7.25
N GLU A 303 -14.91 19.49 6.02
CA GLU A 303 -13.80 19.47 5.06
C GLU A 303 -13.30 20.89 4.74
N LEU A 304 -14.22 21.86 4.60
CA LEU A 304 -13.86 23.27 4.42
C LEU A 304 -13.11 23.82 5.64
N ASP A 305 -13.60 23.59 6.86
CA ASP A 305 -12.94 24.02 8.10
C ASP A 305 -11.53 23.41 8.22
N SER A 306 -11.40 22.10 7.99
CA SER A 306 -10.13 21.37 8.00
C SER A 306 -9.16 21.89 6.95
N SER A 307 -9.62 22.05 5.71
CA SER A 307 -8.80 22.56 4.60
C SER A 307 -8.37 24.01 4.83
N THR A 308 -9.19 24.81 5.50
CA THR A 308 -8.87 26.18 5.88
C THR A 308 -7.75 26.22 6.93
N ASN A 309 -7.83 25.37 7.96
CA ASN A 309 -6.79 25.24 8.99
C ASN A 309 -5.47 24.72 8.39
N GLN A 310 -5.55 23.71 7.52
CA GLN A 310 -4.38 23.15 6.85
C GLN A 310 -3.73 24.16 5.89
N LEU A 311 -4.54 24.89 5.11
CA LEU A 311 -4.04 25.96 4.25
C LEU A 311 -3.35 27.04 5.08
N THR A 312 -3.93 27.43 6.22
CA THR A 312 -3.32 28.41 7.14
C THR A 312 -1.97 27.93 7.63
N ALA A 313 -1.87 26.71 8.17
CA ALA A 313 -0.60 26.14 8.63
C ALA A 313 0.44 26.09 7.50
N THR A 314 0.01 25.73 6.28
CA THR A 314 0.90 25.67 5.11
C THR A 314 1.39 27.05 4.69
N VAL A 315 0.54 28.09 4.75
CA VAL A 315 0.95 29.48 4.50
C VAL A 315 2.00 29.93 5.50
N TYR A 316 1.81 29.65 6.79
CA TYR A 316 2.79 30.00 7.82
C TYR A 316 4.14 29.30 7.59
N LYS A 317 4.10 28.01 7.23
CA LYS A 317 5.31 27.25 6.89
C LYS A 317 6.03 27.83 5.68
N ALA A 318 5.34 28.01 4.55
CA ALA A 318 5.93 28.53 3.33
C ALA A 318 6.43 29.98 3.49
N TRP A 319 5.74 30.79 4.30
CA TRP A 319 6.21 32.14 4.65
C TRP A 319 7.48 32.10 5.49
N PHE A 320 7.55 31.22 6.50
CA PHE A 320 8.76 31.03 7.29
C PHE A 320 9.93 30.55 6.43
N GLU A 321 9.72 29.56 5.57
CA GLU A 321 10.75 29.04 4.65
C GLU A 321 11.26 30.14 3.72
N HIS A 322 10.35 30.96 3.16
CA HIS A 322 10.73 32.10 2.34
C HIS A 322 11.55 33.14 3.11
N THR A 323 11.09 33.55 4.30
CA THR A 323 11.75 34.59 5.11
C THR A 323 13.08 34.13 5.69
N ASP A 324 13.20 32.87 6.11
CA ASP A 324 14.47 32.28 6.53
C ASP A 324 15.45 32.18 5.36
N ALA A 325 15.00 31.68 4.20
CA ALA A 325 15.83 31.63 3.01
C ALA A 325 16.32 33.03 2.59
N ASP A 326 15.47 34.05 2.63
CA ASP A 326 15.83 35.44 2.34
C ASP A 326 16.84 36.02 3.36
N ARG A 327 16.69 35.68 4.65
CA ARG A 327 17.67 36.01 5.69
C ARG A 327 19.02 35.34 5.41
N ARG A 328 19.04 34.07 4.99
CA ARG A 328 20.27 33.35 4.62
C ARG A 328 20.94 33.95 3.38
N VAL A 329 20.16 34.29 2.35
CA VAL A 329 20.68 34.98 1.15
C VAL A 329 21.41 36.26 1.54
N ARG A 330 20.78 37.14 2.33
CA ARG A 330 21.42 38.36 2.84
C ARG A 330 22.67 38.08 3.68
N LEU A 331 22.61 37.08 4.57
CA LEU A 331 23.77 36.71 5.40
C LEU A 331 24.98 36.31 4.54
N TYR A 332 24.76 35.47 3.52
CA TYR A 332 25.85 35.03 2.65
C TYR A 332 26.35 36.15 1.74
N GLU A 333 25.45 36.86 1.05
CA GLU A 333 25.81 37.91 0.08
C GLU A 333 26.39 39.16 0.72
N ASP A 334 25.76 39.67 1.78
CA ASP A 334 26.12 40.97 2.35
C ASP A 334 27.28 40.88 3.36
N SER A 335 27.56 39.69 3.90
CA SER A 335 28.52 39.52 5.01
C SER A 335 29.52 38.39 4.79
N LEU A 336 29.08 37.13 4.64
CA LEU A 336 30.00 35.98 4.71
C LEU A 336 30.87 35.82 3.46
N ILE A 337 30.30 35.96 2.26
CA ILE A 337 31.06 35.86 1.00
C ILE A 337 32.10 36.99 0.88
N PRO A 338 31.76 38.29 1.10
CA PRO A 338 32.75 39.37 1.07
C PRO A 338 33.90 39.14 2.07
N LYS A 339 33.60 38.71 3.29
CA LYS A 339 34.61 38.39 4.30
C LYS A 339 35.49 37.19 3.92
N ALA A 340 34.90 36.15 3.33
CA ALA A 340 35.66 35.00 2.84
C ALA A 340 36.57 35.39 1.66
N GLN A 341 36.12 36.28 0.77
CA GLN A 341 36.94 36.83 -0.32
C GLN A 341 38.10 37.68 0.21
N GLU A 342 37.85 38.54 1.20
CA GLU A 342 38.90 39.31 1.88
C GLU A 342 39.92 38.38 2.56
N SER A 343 39.44 37.37 3.29
CA SER A 343 40.28 36.38 3.96
C SER A 343 41.13 35.59 2.97
N LEU A 344 40.55 35.14 1.86
CA LEU A 344 41.26 34.42 0.81
C LEU A 344 42.35 35.32 0.17
N SER A 345 42.02 36.59 -0.08
CA SER A 345 42.97 37.56 -0.65
C SER A 345 44.14 37.83 0.29
N ALA A 346 43.88 37.92 1.59
CA ALA A 346 44.91 38.08 2.62
C ALA A 346 45.80 36.84 2.74
N SER A 347 45.22 35.64 2.84
CA SER A 347 45.95 34.37 2.87
C SER A 347 46.78 34.15 1.61
N LEU A 348 46.28 34.53 0.43
CA LEU A 348 47.04 34.44 -0.82
C LEU A 348 48.23 35.41 -0.85
N GLY A 349 48.04 36.63 -0.33
CA GLY A 349 49.12 37.62 -0.17
C GLY A 349 50.21 37.12 0.76
N GLY A 350 49.84 36.65 1.96
CA GLY A 350 50.76 36.09 2.96
C GLY A 350 51.48 34.85 2.44
N PHE A 351 50.79 33.97 1.70
CA PHE A 351 51.41 32.78 1.15
C PHE A 351 52.46 33.12 0.10
N ARG A 352 52.25 34.20 -0.69
CA ARG A 352 53.23 34.68 -1.67
C ARG A 352 54.46 35.31 -1.03
N THR A 353 54.31 35.99 0.11
CA THR A 353 55.43 36.60 0.84
C THR A 353 56.14 35.64 1.81
N GLY A 354 55.53 34.48 2.09
CA GLY A 354 56.03 33.47 3.02
C GLY A 354 55.55 33.67 4.47
N ASP A 355 54.59 34.58 4.69
CA ASP A 355 54.06 34.94 6.01
C ASP A 355 52.85 34.09 6.45
N SER A 356 52.24 33.29 5.56
CA SER A 356 51.13 32.39 5.90
C SER A 356 51.34 30.97 5.37
N GLU A 357 50.74 29.99 6.06
CA GLU A 357 50.84 28.58 5.69
C GLU A 357 49.94 28.26 4.48
N PHE A 358 50.30 27.21 3.74
CA PHE A 358 49.49 26.75 2.60
C PHE A 358 48.12 26.21 3.02
N LEU A 359 48.01 25.66 4.23
CA LEU A 359 46.75 25.14 4.77
C LEU A 359 45.72 26.24 4.95
N ASP A 360 46.13 27.40 5.48
CA ASP A 360 45.25 28.56 5.64
C ASP A 360 44.68 29.05 4.29
N LEU A 361 45.46 28.92 3.21
CA LEU A 361 45.01 29.27 1.86
C LEU A 361 43.95 28.29 1.34
N LEU A 362 44.13 26.99 1.57
CA LEU A 362 43.13 25.98 1.20
C LEU A 362 41.84 26.11 2.01
N ASP A 363 41.94 26.31 3.32
CA ASP A 363 40.78 26.42 4.20
C ASP A 363 39.94 27.67 3.90
N THR A 364 40.59 28.79 3.57
CA THR A 364 39.89 30.02 3.14
C THR A 364 39.21 29.86 1.78
N GLN A 365 39.82 29.15 0.83
CA GLN A 365 39.19 28.84 -0.46
C GLN A 365 37.97 27.92 -0.29
N ARG A 366 38.09 26.86 0.52
CA ARG A 366 36.97 25.95 0.83
C ARG A 366 35.80 26.68 1.48
N THR A 367 36.09 27.57 2.43
CA THR A 367 35.09 28.41 3.09
C THR A 367 34.35 29.30 2.08
N LEU A 368 35.08 29.92 1.15
CA LEU A 368 34.47 30.75 0.09
C LEU A 368 33.58 29.91 -0.84
N LEU A 369 34.04 28.73 -1.26
CA LEU A 369 33.27 27.79 -2.09
C LEU A 369 31.97 27.37 -1.39
N GLU A 370 32.06 26.99 -0.11
CA GLU A 370 30.89 26.56 0.68
C GLU A 370 29.86 27.68 0.83
N PHE A 371 30.30 28.90 1.18
CA PHE A 371 29.39 30.05 1.28
C PHE A 371 28.77 30.45 -0.06
N SER A 372 29.52 30.34 -1.16
CA SER A 372 29.02 30.66 -2.50
C SER A 372 27.93 29.67 -2.93
N ILE A 373 28.16 28.37 -2.77
CA ILE A 373 27.14 27.35 -3.08
C ILE A 373 25.92 27.48 -2.15
N SER A 374 26.14 27.77 -0.87
CA SER A 374 25.06 27.96 0.12
C SER A 374 24.19 29.18 -0.20
N ALA A 375 24.77 30.25 -0.73
CA ALA A 375 24.01 31.42 -1.20
C ALA A 375 23.07 31.07 -2.35
N GLU A 376 23.55 30.33 -3.35
CA GLU A 376 22.72 29.90 -4.48
C GLU A 376 21.62 28.94 -4.05
N ARG A 377 21.92 28.02 -3.12
CA ARG A 377 20.91 27.15 -2.52
C ARG A 377 19.83 27.95 -1.81
N ALA A 378 20.22 28.94 -1.01
CA ALA A 378 19.28 29.81 -0.31
C ALA A 378 18.43 30.65 -1.28
N ARG A 379 18.98 31.11 -2.41
CA ARG A 379 18.21 31.79 -3.46
C ARG A 379 17.17 30.87 -4.10
N ALA A 380 17.54 29.63 -4.38
CA ALA A 380 16.62 28.63 -4.92
C ALA A 380 15.49 28.33 -3.93
N ASP A 381 15.82 28.05 -2.66
CA ASP A 381 14.84 27.79 -1.60
C ASP A 381 13.86 28.96 -1.42
N ARG A 382 14.35 30.21 -1.44
CA ARG A 382 13.49 31.41 -1.39
C ARG A 382 12.50 31.44 -2.56
N GLY A 383 12.98 31.16 -3.77
CA GLY A 383 12.14 31.15 -4.97
C GLY A 383 11.09 30.03 -4.96
N LYS A 384 11.42 28.85 -4.42
CA LYS A 384 10.49 27.72 -4.26
C LYS A 384 9.39 28.05 -3.25
N ALA A 385 9.77 28.55 -2.08
CA ALA A 385 8.81 28.94 -1.05
C ALA A 385 7.84 30.04 -1.55
N LEU A 386 8.33 30.98 -2.37
CA LEU A 386 7.49 31.97 -3.05
C LEU A 386 6.50 31.34 -4.04
N ALA A 387 6.94 30.35 -4.83
CA ALA A 387 6.06 29.62 -5.75
C ALA A 387 4.92 28.92 -4.99
N THR A 388 5.23 28.30 -3.86
CA THR A 388 4.25 27.67 -2.97
C THR A 388 3.25 28.69 -2.41
N LEU A 389 3.72 29.84 -1.92
CA LEU A 389 2.83 30.91 -1.45
C LEU A 389 1.89 31.41 -2.55
N ASN A 390 2.39 31.60 -3.76
CA ASN A 390 1.59 32.03 -4.91
C ASN A 390 0.50 31.01 -5.26
N ARG A 391 0.81 29.70 -5.20
CA ARG A 391 -0.19 28.64 -5.39
C ARG A 391 -1.28 28.70 -4.31
N LEU A 392 -0.89 28.82 -3.04
CA LEU A 392 -1.83 28.81 -1.92
C LEU A 392 -2.82 29.98 -1.97
N VAL A 393 -2.34 31.17 -2.33
CA VAL A 393 -3.17 32.40 -2.39
C VAL A 393 -4.08 32.43 -3.63
N GLY A 394 -3.69 31.78 -4.73
CA GLY A 394 -4.44 31.87 -5.98
C GLY A 394 -4.00 32.99 -6.93
N ALA A 395 -2.88 33.64 -6.62
CA ALA A 395 -2.30 34.72 -7.44
C ALA A 395 -0.80 34.86 -7.18
N ALA A 396 -0.07 35.36 -8.18
CA ALA A 396 1.28 35.85 -7.97
C ALA A 396 1.24 37.08 -7.05
N MET A 397 1.73 36.96 -5.82
CA MET A 397 1.91 38.10 -4.90
C MET A 397 2.88 39.14 -5.50
N SER A 398 3.66 38.75 -6.51
CA SER A 398 4.42 39.64 -7.39
C SER A 398 3.63 39.98 -8.67
N SER A 399 2.84 41.06 -8.66
CA SER A 399 2.42 41.94 -9.78
C SER A 399 1.94 41.39 -11.15
N LEU A 400 1.90 40.08 -11.41
CA LEU A 400 1.64 39.50 -12.74
C LEU A 400 0.16 39.49 -13.12
N ARG A 401 -0.76 39.62 -12.15
CA ARG A 401 -2.21 39.78 -12.43
C ARG A 401 -2.53 41.08 -13.18
N ALA A 402 -1.64 42.07 -13.13
CA ALA A 402 -1.83 43.37 -13.80
C ALA A 402 -1.46 43.36 -15.31
N ARG A 403 -0.81 42.32 -15.84
CA ARG A 403 -0.30 42.32 -17.23
C ARG A 403 -0.93 41.32 -18.19
N ILE A 404 -1.73 40.36 -17.69
CA ILE A 404 -2.28 39.26 -18.50
C ILE A 404 -3.73 39.52 -18.97
N SER A 405 -4.40 40.55 -18.45
CA SER A 405 -5.79 40.86 -18.77
C SER A 405 -6.12 41.24 -20.24
N PRO A 406 -5.22 41.76 -21.10
CA PRO A 406 -5.62 42.11 -22.46
C PRO A 406 -5.48 40.95 -23.47
N VAL A 407 -4.72 39.90 -23.17
CA VAL A 407 -4.47 38.78 -24.12
C VAL A 407 -5.61 37.76 -24.08
N LEU A 408 -6.21 37.53 -22.91
CA LEU A 408 -7.29 36.56 -22.74
C LEU A 408 -8.61 37.03 -23.39
N ASN A 409 -8.87 38.34 -23.42
CA ASN A 409 -10.06 38.92 -24.05
C ASN A 409 -10.01 38.90 -25.59
N TRP A 410 -8.82 38.83 -26.19
CA TRP A 410 -8.66 38.81 -27.64
C TRP A 410 -8.88 37.41 -28.23
N VAL A 411 -8.36 36.36 -27.55
CA VAL A 411 -8.50 34.96 -28.00
C VAL A 411 -9.95 34.46 -27.91
N TRP A 412 -10.69 34.89 -26.89
CA TRP A 412 -12.09 34.51 -26.66
C TRP A 412 -13.08 35.13 -27.67
N THR A 413 -12.76 36.28 -28.24
CA THR A 413 -13.68 37.01 -29.13
C THR A 413 -13.56 36.59 -30.60
N HIS A 414 -12.47 35.91 -31.01
CA HIS A 414 -12.16 35.69 -32.43
C HIS A 414 -12.06 34.23 -32.89
N THR A 415 -12.23 33.23 -32.02
CA THR A 415 -12.03 31.81 -32.38
C THR A 415 -13.31 30.96 -32.42
N SER A 416 -14.41 31.42 -31.82
CA SER A 416 -15.65 30.63 -31.67
C SER A 416 -16.57 30.64 -32.90
N ALA A 417 -16.46 31.63 -33.80
CA ALA A 417 -17.36 31.75 -34.95
C ALA A 417 -16.92 30.92 -36.19
N ALA A 418 -15.62 30.64 -36.34
CA ALA A 418 -15.10 29.97 -37.53
C ALA A 418 -15.17 28.43 -37.45
N ILE A 419 -15.04 27.87 -36.24
CA ILE A 419 -15.00 26.41 -36.02
C ILE A 419 -16.41 25.80 -36.08
N ALA A 420 -17.42 26.53 -35.60
CA ALA A 420 -18.83 26.10 -35.68
C ALA A 420 -19.31 25.96 -37.14
N LEU A 421 -18.81 26.79 -38.06
CA LEU A 421 -19.22 26.77 -39.46
C LEU A 421 -18.55 25.63 -40.25
N VAL A 422 -17.33 25.23 -39.88
CA VAL A 422 -16.62 24.10 -40.51
C VAL A 422 -17.21 22.77 -40.06
N LEU A 423 -17.60 22.62 -38.79
CA LEU A 423 -18.21 21.39 -38.29
C LEU A 423 -19.60 21.12 -38.87
N ILE A 424 -20.38 22.17 -39.16
CA ILE A 424 -21.68 22.04 -39.83
C ILE A 424 -21.51 21.60 -41.28
N VAL A 425 -20.43 22.02 -41.96
CA VAL A 425 -20.15 21.62 -43.35
C VAL A 425 -19.63 20.18 -43.43
N VAL A 426 -18.85 19.72 -42.46
CA VAL A 426 -18.36 18.31 -42.40
C VAL A 426 -19.49 17.35 -42.03
N ALA A 427 -20.39 17.74 -41.12
CA ALA A 427 -21.57 16.94 -40.76
C ALA A 427 -22.56 16.78 -41.93
N LEU A 428 -22.63 17.76 -42.85
CA LEU A 428 -23.47 17.70 -44.05
C LEU A 428 -22.85 16.88 -45.21
N LEU A 429 -21.53 16.61 -45.18
CA LEU A 429 -20.82 15.91 -46.27
C LEU A 429 -20.69 14.39 -46.06
N VAL A 430 -20.85 13.90 -44.84
CA VAL A 430 -20.73 12.45 -44.53
C VAL A 430 -22.09 11.73 -44.56
N GLY A 431 -23.21 12.47 -44.63
CA GLY A 431 -24.57 11.92 -44.56
C GLY A 431 -25.16 11.36 -45.87
N TYR A 432 -24.38 11.15 -46.93
CA TYR A 432 -24.91 10.62 -48.20
C TYR A 432 -23.91 9.72 -48.92
N ASN A 433 -23.92 8.41 -48.63
CA ASN A 433 -24.05 7.31 -49.61
C ASN A 433 -23.83 5.89 -49.01
N ILE A 434 -24.91 5.10 -49.05
CA ILE A 434 -25.01 3.67 -49.50
C ILE A 434 -24.49 2.54 -48.58
N GLY A 435 -25.42 1.75 -48.02
CA GLY A 435 -25.93 0.49 -48.61
C GLY A 435 -25.01 -0.75 -48.71
N SER A 436 -25.44 -1.83 -48.05
CA SER A 436 -24.91 -3.22 -47.92
C SER A 436 -24.93 -4.07 -49.23
N PRO A 437 -24.60 -5.40 -49.24
CA PRO A 437 -23.29 -6.09 -49.22
C PRO A 437 -23.08 -7.00 -50.47
N ASN A 438 -22.09 -7.92 -50.44
CA ASN A 438 -21.72 -9.02 -51.38
C ASN A 438 -20.77 -8.69 -52.55
N THR A 439 -19.56 -9.27 -52.63
CA THR A 439 -19.21 -10.64 -53.09
C THR A 439 -17.68 -10.85 -53.17
N THR A 440 -17.30 -12.12 -53.13
CA THR A 440 -16.03 -12.82 -52.93
C THR A 440 -15.19 -13.07 -54.19
N VAL A 441 -14.08 -13.84 -54.03
CA VAL A 441 -13.35 -14.76 -54.96
C VAL A 441 -11.90 -14.29 -55.26
N ASP A 442 -10.79 -15.04 -55.10
CA ASP A 442 -10.57 -16.45 -54.75
C ASP A 442 -9.09 -16.80 -54.41
N SER A 443 -8.94 -18.07 -53.99
CA SER A 443 -7.80 -19.00 -54.11
C SER A 443 -6.83 -19.08 -52.93
N LYS A 444 -6.47 -20.24 -52.38
CA LYS A 444 -6.67 -21.69 -52.65
C LYS A 444 -6.07 -22.41 -51.40
N SER A 445 -6.30 -23.67 -51.02
CA SER A 445 -6.90 -24.86 -51.64
C SER A 445 -6.98 -25.99 -50.61
N ASP A 446 -8.11 -26.72 -50.66
CA ASP A 446 -8.36 -28.17 -50.56
C ASP A 446 -7.65 -29.11 -49.57
N HIS A 447 -8.51 -29.96 -48.99
CA HIS A 447 -8.25 -31.11 -48.14
C HIS A 447 -7.76 -32.36 -48.90
N SER A 448 -6.84 -33.05 -48.23
CA SER A 448 -6.56 -34.50 -48.15
C SER A 448 -7.09 -35.48 -49.20
N GLU A 449 -6.20 -36.37 -49.66
CA GLU A 449 -6.45 -37.82 -49.61
C GLU A 449 -5.14 -38.66 -49.63
N LEU A 450 -5.21 -39.82 -48.94
CA LEU A 450 -4.50 -41.09 -49.14
C LEU A 450 -3.10 -41.35 -48.51
N ALA A 451 -3.18 -42.17 -47.46
CA ALA A 451 -2.29 -43.21 -46.93
C ALA A 451 -0.99 -43.62 -47.68
N GLY A 452 0.11 -43.66 -46.90
CA GLY A 452 0.95 -44.86 -46.65
C GLY A 452 2.16 -45.15 -47.54
N SER A 453 3.38 -45.02 -47.00
CA SER A 453 4.45 -46.05 -46.97
C SER A 453 5.78 -45.52 -46.38
N GLU A 454 6.48 -46.39 -45.66
CA GLU A 454 7.76 -46.24 -44.93
C GLU A 454 8.96 -45.75 -45.77
N GLU A 455 9.91 -45.00 -45.17
CA GLU A 455 11.37 -45.15 -45.37
C GLU A 455 12.22 -44.27 -44.39
N SER A 456 13.47 -44.69 -44.17
CA SER A 456 14.44 -44.37 -43.11
C SER A 456 14.71 -42.88 -42.77
N GLY A 457 14.89 -42.59 -41.47
CA GLY A 457 15.11 -41.24 -40.92
C GLY A 457 16.44 -40.55 -41.34
N PRO A 458 16.45 -39.20 -41.46
CA PRO A 458 17.58 -38.42 -41.97
C PRO A 458 18.64 -38.06 -40.91
N GLN A 459 19.90 -37.95 -41.33
CA GLN A 459 21.03 -37.55 -40.50
C GLN A 459 20.98 -36.05 -40.13
N MET A 460 21.15 -35.73 -38.83
CA MET A 460 20.93 -34.38 -38.27
C MET A 460 22.25 -33.64 -37.97
N TYR A 461 22.28 -32.34 -38.29
CA TYR A 461 23.40 -31.43 -38.06
C TYR A 461 23.00 -30.32 -37.07
N THR A 462 23.93 -29.92 -36.19
CA THR A 462 23.72 -28.89 -35.14
C THR A 462 24.82 -27.84 -35.12
N CYS A 463 24.56 -26.66 -34.53
CA CYS A 463 25.53 -25.58 -34.39
C CYS A 463 26.18 -25.61 -33.00
N SER A 464 27.50 -25.48 -32.91
CA SER A 464 28.27 -25.52 -31.66
C SER A 464 27.93 -24.42 -30.64
N MET A 465 27.33 -23.31 -31.08
CA MET A 465 26.88 -22.21 -30.20
C MET A 465 25.35 -22.15 -30.00
N HIS A 466 24.58 -22.82 -30.87
CA HIS A 466 23.12 -22.86 -30.78
C HIS A 466 22.65 -24.31 -30.95
N PRO A 467 22.82 -25.16 -29.90
CA PRO A 467 22.60 -26.61 -30.00
C PRO A 467 21.13 -26.98 -30.29
N SER A 468 20.22 -26.06 -30.01
CA SER A 468 18.79 -26.12 -30.31
C SER A 468 18.46 -26.05 -31.81
N VAL A 469 19.38 -25.56 -32.65
CA VAL A 469 19.22 -25.56 -34.11
C VAL A 469 19.61 -26.93 -34.65
N ARG A 470 18.63 -27.71 -35.13
CA ARG A 470 18.86 -28.99 -35.80
C ARG A 470 18.31 -28.96 -37.21
N LEU A 471 19.18 -29.13 -38.19
CA LEU A 471 18.83 -29.10 -39.61
C LEU A 471 19.30 -30.39 -40.28
N THR A 472 18.55 -30.81 -41.29
CA THR A 472 18.81 -32.01 -42.08
C THR A 472 19.71 -31.75 -43.29
N ASP A 473 19.94 -30.47 -43.64
CA ASP A 473 20.82 -30.07 -44.75
C ASP A 473 22.25 -29.74 -44.24
N PRO A 474 23.29 -30.48 -44.64
CA PRO A 474 24.68 -30.25 -44.24
C PRO A 474 25.26 -28.91 -44.72
N ASN A 475 24.67 -28.26 -45.73
CA ASN A 475 25.16 -26.98 -46.25
C ASN A 475 24.36 -25.77 -45.73
N ALA A 476 23.33 -26.01 -44.91
CA ALA A 476 22.59 -24.93 -44.28
C ALA A 476 23.44 -24.26 -43.20
N LYS A 477 23.42 -22.93 -43.18
CA LYS A 477 24.07 -22.14 -42.11
C LYS A 477 23.09 -21.96 -40.96
N CYS A 478 23.62 -21.91 -39.74
CA CYS A 478 22.81 -21.63 -38.56
C CYS A 478 22.01 -20.32 -38.76
N PRO A 479 20.67 -20.30 -38.63
CA PRO A 479 19.87 -19.08 -38.85
C PRO A 479 20.15 -17.97 -37.82
N ILE A 480 20.73 -18.34 -36.68
CA ILE A 480 21.02 -17.42 -35.57
C ILE A 480 22.40 -16.78 -35.74
N CYS A 481 23.43 -17.58 -36.03
CA CYS A 481 24.83 -17.10 -36.06
C CYS A 481 25.59 -17.35 -37.36
N PHE A 482 24.95 -17.90 -38.39
CA PHE A 482 25.46 -18.06 -39.75
C PHE A 482 26.75 -18.89 -39.93
N MET A 483 27.13 -19.69 -38.94
CA MET A 483 28.25 -20.65 -39.02
C MET A 483 27.78 -22.01 -39.54
N ASP A 484 28.74 -22.80 -40.05
CA ASP A 484 28.51 -24.13 -40.63
C ASP A 484 28.16 -25.15 -39.53
N LEU A 485 27.31 -26.14 -39.86
CA LEU A 485 26.77 -27.11 -38.90
C LEU A 485 27.65 -28.37 -38.82
N ILE A 486 27.67 -29.02 -37.66
CA ILE A 486 28.43 -30.23 -37.36
C ILE A 486 27.51 -31.45 -37.15
N PRO A 487 27.87 -32.64 -37.63
CA PRO A 487 27.02 -33.83 -37.57
C PRO A 487 26.88 -34.39 -36.15
N VAL A 488 25.65 -34.72 -35.75
CA VAL A 488 25.37 -35.42 -34.49
C VAL A 488 25.60 -36.93 -34.70
N LYS A 489 26.36 -37.58 -33.81
CA LYS A 489 26.54 -39.04 -33.80
C LYS A 489 25.52 -39.68 -32.86
N ASP A 490 24.70 -40.60 -33.38
CA ASP A 490 23.77 -41.38 -32.57
C ASP A 490 24.54 -42.41 -31.72
N SER A 491 24.26 -42.42 -30.42
CA SER A 491 24.59 -43.54 -29.55
C SER A 491 23.30 -44.08 -28.93
N ALA A 492 23.19 -45.39 -29.00
CA ALA A 492 21.97 -46.17 -28.80
C ALA A 492 21.46 -46.17 -27.36
N SER A 493 20.15 -46.36 -27.27
CA SER A 493 19.27 -46.44 -26.11
C SER A 493 19.76 -47.36 -24.99
N GLY A 494 19.69 -46.87 -23.75
CA GLY A 494 19.82 -47.64 -22.51
C GLY A 494 19.30 -46.84 -21.31
N ASP A 495 18.35 -47.42 -20.58
CA ASP A 495 17.76 -46.91 -19.33
C ASP A 495 18.83 -46.69 -18.25
N GLY A 496 18.79 -45.53 -17.58
CA GLY A 496 19.66 -45.16 -16.43
C GLY A 496 20.76 -44.15 -16.76
N ALA A 497 20.43 -42.85 -16.78
CA ALA A 497 21.41 -41.78 -16.99
C ALA A 497 22.19 -41.47 -15.69
N GLU A 498 23.41 -42.01 -15.54
CA GLU A 498 24.33 -41.60 -14.46
C GLU A 498 24.99 -40.24 -14.78
N ILE A 499 24.86 -39.26 -13.87
CA ILE A 499 25.51 -37.93 -13.93
C ILE A 499 26.96 -38.05 -13.41
N GLN A 500 27.83 -38.74 -14.16
CA GLN A 500 29.23 -38.95 -13.77
C GLN A 500 30.23 -38.28 -14.74
N LEU A 501 31.12 -37.47 -14.16
CA LEU A 501 32.29 -36.89 -14.84
C LEU A 501 33.57 -37.58 -14.37
N VAL A 502 34.30 -38.19 -15.29
CA VAL A 502 35.64 -38.77 -15.06
C VAL A 502 36.67 -37.79 -15.61
N LEU A 503 37.60 -37.32 -14.78
CA LEU A 503 38.67 -36.41 -15.16
C LEU A 503 40.01 -37.17 -15.27
N SER A 504 40.83 -36.82 -16.26
CA SER A 504 42.22 -37.30 -16.32
C SER A 504 43.08 -36.60 -15.25
N GLU A 505 44.17 -37.23 -14.85
CA GLU A 505 45.08 -36.73 -13.80
C GLU A 505 45.63 -35.31 -14.13
N SER A 506 45.87 -35.04 -15.41
CA SER A 506 46.26 -33.70 -15.89
C SER A 506 45.12 -32.69 -15.84
N ALA A 507 43.88 -33.09 -16.12
CA ALA A 507 42.71 -32.22 -16.05
C ALA A 507 42.38 -31.81 -14.60
N MET A 508 42.59 -32.72 -13.64
CA MET A 508 42.40 -32.46 -12.21
C MET A 508 43.36 -31.39 -11.67
N SER A 509 44.64 -31.44 -12.08
CA SER A 509 45.64 -30.45 -11.67
C SER A 509 45.37 -29.03 -12.21
N MET A 510 44.65 -28.92 -13.34
CA MET A 510 44.29 -27.66 -13.97
C MET A 510 42.95 -27.10 -13.48
N SER A 511 42.09 -27.92 -12.86
CA SER A 511 40.72 -27.57 -12.51
C SER A 511 40.54 -26.96 -11.10
N GLN A 512 41.57 -26.95 -10.24
CA GLN A 512 41.56 -26.38 -8.87
C GLN A 512 40.33 -26.82 -8.04
N ILE A 513 39.96 -28.10 -8.11
CA ILE A 513 38.80 -28.63 -7.36
C ILE A 513 39.25 -28.94 -5.93
N GLU A 514 38.53 -28.42 -4.93
CA GLU A 514 38.77 -28.71 -3.51
C GLU A 514 37.55 -29.41 -2.90
N THR A 515 37.81 -30.42 -2.06
CA THR A 515 36.77 -31.18 -1.36
C THR A 515 36.89 -31.05 0.15
N THR A 516 35.77 -31.20 0.85
CA THR A 516 35.71 -31.35 2.31
C THR A 516 34.82 -32.53 2.69
N GLU A 517 34.98 -33.02 3.90
CA GLU A 517 34.13 -34.07 4.46
C GLU A 517 32.83 -33.51 5.05
N VAL A 518 31.73 -34.23 4.85
CA VAL A 518 30.43 -33.95 5.49
C VAL A 518 30.47 -34.31 6.99
N GLY A 519 30.20 -33.33 7.87
CA GLY A 519 30.32 -33.47 9.33
C GLY A 519 28.98 -33.40 10.09
N ARG A 520 29.03 -33.61 11.42
CA ARG A 520 27.90 -33.41 12.35
C ARG A 520 28.30 -32.49 13.51
N PHE A 521 27.60 -31.38 13.66
CA PHE A 521 27.68 -30.49 14.82
C PHE A 521 26.45 -29.56 14.85
N PHE A 522 26.21 -28.85 15.95
CA PHE A 522 25.16 -27.83 16.04
C PHE A 522 25.67 -26.50 15.45
N PRO A 523 25.23 -26.08 14.26
CA PRO A 523 25.64 -24.80 13.73
C PRO A 523 24.96 -23.67 14.52
N SER A 524 25.74 -22.65 14.88
CA SER A 524 25.25 -21.43 15.53
C SER A 524 25.07 -20.30 14.54
N THR A 525 24.00 -19.53 14.68
CA THR A 525 23.81 -18.26 13.98
C THR A 525 23.96 -17.08 14.94
N GLU A 526 24.51 -15.98 14.45
CA GLU A 526 24.53 -14.69 15.14
C GLU A 526 23.65 -13.71 14.38
N ASN A 527 22.49 -13.39 14.93
CA ASN A 527 21.56 -12.43 14.34
C ASN A 527 21.81 -11.06 14.97
N ARG A 528 22.38 -10.14 14.18
CA ARG A 528 22.50 -8.74 14.58
C ARG A 528 21.20 -8.02 14.29
N LEU A 529 20.62 -7.42 15.32
CA LEU A 529 19.39 -6.64 15.27
C LEU A 529 19.66 -5.22 15.77
N PHE A 530 18.85 -4.28 15.29
CA PHE A 530 18.94 -2.87 15.69
C PHE A 530 17.60 -2.44 16.24
N GLY A 531 17.62 -1.51 17.19
CA GLY A 531 16.40 -1.09 17.84
C GLY A 531 16.60 0.01 18.86
N LYS A 532 15.59 0.20 19.70
CA LYS A 532 15.59 1.23 20.74
C LYS A 532 14.93 0.74 22.01
N LEU A 533 15.35 1.30 23.14
CA LEU A 533 14.69 1.10 24.43
C LEU A 533 13.34 1.85 24.43
N ALA A 534 12.30 1.20 24.90
CA ALA A 534 10.93 1.68 25.00
C ALA A 534 10.40 1.47 26.42
N TYR A 535 9.30 2.15 26.74
CA TYR A 535 8.59 1.94 28.00
C TYR A 535 7.98 0.53 28.00
N ASP A 536 8.00 -0.13 29.14
CA ASP A 536 7.22 -1.35 29.35
C ASP A 536 5.73 -0.96 29.40
N GLU A 537 4.97 -1.27 28.34
CA GLU A 537 3.55 -0.93 28.23
C GLU A 537 2.70 -1.60 29.33
N THR A 538 3.19 -2.67 29.96
CA THR A 538 2.49 -3.33 31.08
C THR A 538 2.63 -2.59 32.40
N SER A 539 3.54 -1.61 32.48
CA SER A 539 3.85 -0.87 33.71
C SER A 539 3.52 0.63 33.55
N VAL A 540 2.44 0.95 32.82
CA VAL A 540 1.94 2.31 32.60
C VAL A 540 0.53 2.48 33.17
N ALA A 541 0.35 3.47 34.05
CA ALA A 541 -0.96 3.89 34.53
C ALA A 541 -1.36 5.21 33.86
N ARG A 542 -2.52 5.21 33.19
CA ARG A 542 -3.15 6.43 32.69
C ARG A 542 -4.18 6.91 33.72
N ILE A 543 -3.99 8.11 34.22
CA ILE A 543 -4.88 8.76 35.19
C ILE A 543 -5.82 9.69 34.43
N SER A 544 -7.12 9.45 34.55
CA SER A 544 -8.20 10.25 33.93
C SER A 544 -9.14 10.83 34.99
N ALA A 545 -9.90 11.87 34.63
CA ALA A 545 -10.93 12.44 35.47
C ALA A 545 -12.13 11.48 35.61
N TYR A 546 -12.56 11.19 36.84
CA TYR A 546 -13.69 10.30 37.13
C TYR A 546 -15.05 11.02 37.16
N PHE A 547 -15.05 12.35 37.16
CA PHE A 547 -16.21 13.23 37.17
C PHE A 547 -15.81 14.58 36.54
N PRO A 548 -16.76 15.37 36.02
CA PRO A 548 -16.44 16.67 35.44
C PRO A 548 -16.03 17.67 36.53
N GLY A 549 -14.96 18.43 36.30
CA GLY A 549 -14.46 19.38 37.28
C GLY A 549 -13.30 20.24 36.78
N ARG A 550 -13.04 21.35 37.46
CA ARG A 550 -11.90 22.24 37.18
C ARG A 550 -10.69 21.85 38.01
N ILE A 551 -9.51 21.79 37.41
CA ILE A 551 -8.25 21.63 38.15
C ILE A 551 -7.95 22.92 38.89
N GLU A 552 -8.02 22.89 40.22
CA GLU A 552 -7.61 24.02 41.06
C GLU A 552 -6.09 24.00 41.30
N ARG A 553 -5.51 22.80 41.42
CA ARG A 553 -4.07 22.63 41.64
C ARG A 553 -3.52 21.38 40.98
N LEU A 554 -2.32 21.46 40.45
CA LEU A 554 -1.61 20.36 39.82
C LEU A 554 -0.26 20.16 40.49
N PHE A 555 -0.14 19.11 41.31
CA PHE A 555 1.08 18.80 42.07
C PHE A 555 2.21 18.32 41.16
N VAL A 556 1.87 17.69 40.03
CA VAL A 556 2.80 17.25 38.98
C VAL A 556 2.77 18.20 37.78
N ASN A 557 3.47 19.33 37.87
CA ASN A 557 3.38 20.41 36.87
C ASN A 557 4.39 20.33 35.71
N TYR A 558 5.21 19.27 35.61
CA TYR A 558 6.07 19.00 34.46
C TYR A 558 6.28 17.49 34.24
N ILE A 559 6.67 17.10 33.02
CA ILE A 559 7.01 15.73 32.65
C ILE A 559 8.38 15.38 33.24
N GLY A 560 8.53 14.20 33.84
CA GLY A 560 9.75 13.72 34.48
C GLY A 560 9.73 13.74 36.01
N VAL A 561 8.63 14.17 36.63
CA VAL A 561 8.45 14.09 38.08
C VAL A 561 8.33 12.63 38.51
N SER A 562 9.09 12.23 39.52
CA SER A 562 8.94 10.92 40.17
C SER A 562 7.83 10.99 41.20
N VAL A 563 6.93 10.01 41.18
CA VAL A 563 5.81 9.86 42.11
C VAL A 563 5.80 8.46 42.71
N GLN A 564 5.33 8.33 43.95
CA GLN A 564 5.05 7.06 44.60
C GLN A 564 3.54 6.74 44.50
N GLU A 565 3.20 5.47 44.71
CA GLU A 565 1.80 5.07 44.84
C GLU A 565 1.17 5.83 46.03
N GLY A 566 0.02 6.46 45.79
CA GLY A 566 -0.67 7.30 46.76
C GLY A 566 -0.22 8.76 46.81
N ASP A 567 0.74 9.20 45.98
CA ASP A 567 1.10 10.61 45.89
C ASP A 567 -0.01 11.45 45.23
N HIS A 568 -0.11 12.72 45.65
CA HIS A 568 -1.09 13.66 45.11
C HIS A 568 -0.68 14.08 43.69
N LEU A 569 -1.59 13.95 42.72
CA LEU A 569 -1.36 14.37 41.33
C LEU A 569 -2.05 15.69 41.01
N ALA A 570 -3.35 15.81 41.31
CA ALA A 570 -4.16 16.99 41.02
C ALA A 570 -5.27 17.17 42.07
N GLU A 571 -5.72 18.41 42.28
CA GLU A 571 -6.93 18.78 43.02
C GLU A 571 -7.98 19.30 42.05
N LEU A 572 -9.18 18.72 42.07
CA LEU A 572 -10.28 19.08 41.19
C LEU A 572 -11.47 19.60 41.98
N TYR A 573 -11.98 20.77 41.60
CA TYR A 573 -13.25 21.31 42.06
C TYR A 573 -14.39 20.86 41.15
N SER A 574 -15.43 20.23 41.71
CA SER A 574 -16.60 19.76 40.95
C SER A 574 -17.93 20.13 41.64
N PRO A 575 -18.76 20.98 41.01
CA PRO A 575 -20.11 21.27 41.50
C PRO A 575 -20.99 20.02 41.59
N ASP A 576 -20.85 19.09 40.64
CA ASP A 576 -21.65 17.87 40.56
C ASP A 576 -21.29 16.90 41.69
N LEU A 577 -20.01 16.85 42.08
CA LEU A 577 -19.56 16.08 43.22
C LEU A 577 -20.14 16.63 44.54
N LEU A 578 -20.13 17.96 44.70
CA LEU A 578 -20.71 18.61 45.88
C LEU A 578 -22.20 18.31 46.02
N SER A 579 -22.96 18.37 44.92
CA SER A 579 -24.37 17.98 44.92
C SER A 579 -24.58 16.52 45.32
N SER A 580 -23.67 15.63 44.89
CA SER A 580 -23.73 14.20 45.19
C SER A 580 -23.39 13.90 46.67
N PHE A 581 -22.56 14.72 47.31
CA PHE A 581 -22.33 14.64 48.77
C PHE A 581 -23.56 15.04 49.56
N GLU A 582 -24.24 16.13 49.18
CA GLU A 582 -25.50 16.53 49.81
C GLU A 582 -26.59 15.45 49.66
N GLU A 583 -26.69 14.83 48.48
CA GLU A 583 -27.56 13.69 48.22
C GLU A 583 -27.29 12.52 49.16
N LEU A 584 -26.02 12.14 49.36
CA LEU A 584 -25.64 11.04 50.26
C LEU A 584 -25.99 11.36 51.73
N VAL A 585 -25.67 12.58 52.19
CA VAL A 585 -25.99 13.02 53.55
C VAL A 585 -27.51 13.00 53.79
N GLN A 586 -28.29 13.44 52.80
CA GLN A 586 -29.75 13.43 52.88
C GLN A 586 -30.34 12.01 52.82
N ALA A 587 -29.78 11.14 51.99
CA ALA A 587 -30.16 9.72 51.91
C ALA A 587 -29.89 9.01 53.25
N LYS A 588 -28.75 9.29 53.89
CA LYS A 588 -28.41 8.76 55.22
C LYS A 588 -29.39 9.21 56.29
N LYS A 589 -29.68 10.51 56.38
CA LYS A 589 -30.69 11.07 57.31
C LYS A 589 -32.07 10.44 57.08
N SER A 590 -32.42 10.19 55.81
CA SER A 590 -33.69 9.55 55.45
C SER A 590 -33.74 8.08 55.90
N ALA A 591 -32.65 7.32 55.74
CA ALA A 591 -32.53 5.95 56.21
C ALA A 591 -32.56 5.84 57.74
N GLU A 592 -31.90 6.76 58.45
CA GLU A 592 -31.92 6.86 59.92
C GLU A 592 -33.33 7.17 60.43
N ASN A 593 -34.05 8.12 59.83
CA ASN A 593 -35.42 8.46 60.20
C ASN A 593 -36.43 7.35 59.85
N ALA A 594 -36.20 6.60 58.77
CA ALA A 594 -37.03 5.48 58.36
C ALA A 594 -36.84 4.21 59.21
N SER A 595 -35.83 4.19 60.10
CA SER A 595 -35.57 3.06 61.02
C SER A 595 -36.73 2.75 61.97
N GLY A 596 -37.59 3.73 62.27
CA GLY A 596 -38.84 3.58 63.03
C GLY A 596 -40.12 3.42 62.19
N GLY A 597 -40.01 3.36 60.86
CA GLY A 597 -41.13 3.25 59.90
C GLY A 597 -41.50 1.81 59.50
N SER A 598 -42.36 1.66 58.50
CA SER A 598 -42.73 0.33 57.95
C SER A 598 -41.54 -0.35 57.24
N SER A 599 -41.57 -1.69 57.13
CA SER A 599 -40.49 -2.47 56.49
C SER A 599 -40.16 -2.00 55.08
N PHE A 600 -41.18 -1.65 54.30
CA PHE A 600 -41.06 -1.11 52.94
C PHE A 600 -40.32 0.24 52.89
N LEU A 601 -40.62 1.15 53.82
CA LEU A 601 -39.96 2.45 53.90
C LEU A 601 -38.49 2.30 54.30
N ARG A 602 -38.17 1.38 55.21
CA ARG A 602 -36.79 1.09 55.61
C ARG A 602 -35.97 0.51 54.46
N GLU A 603 -36.56 -0.41 53.70
CA GLU A 603 -35.89 -1.02 52.53
C GLU A 603 -35.64 -0.01 51.42
N THR A 604 -36.64 0.82 51.09
CA THR A 604 -36.49 1.88 50.08
C THR A 604 -35.42 2.90 50.49
N ALA A 605 -35.44 3.36 51.75
CA ALA A 605 -34.45 4.32 52.23
C ALA A 605 -33.02 3.75 52.25
N ASN A 606 -32.86 2.47 52.59
CA ASN A 606 -31.57 1.79 52.53
C ASN A 606 -31.08 1.58 51.08
N GLN A 607 -31.98 1.29 50.14
CA GLN A 607 -31.64 1.21 48.71
C GLN A 607 -31.18 2.57 48.17
N THR A 608 -31.86 3.66 48.52
CA THR A 608 -31.44 5.01 48.13
C THR A 608 -30.07 5.37 48.72
N LEU A 609 -29.83 5.06 50.00
CA LEU A 609 -28.53 5.25 50.64
C LEU A 609 -27.44 4.44 49.92
N GLN A 610 -27.72 3.19 49.58
CA GLN A 610 -26.78 2.34 48.85
C GLN A 610 -26.51 2.86 47.43
N ALA A 611 -27.54 3.33 46.71
CA ALA A 611 -27.40 3.92 45.38
C ALA A 611 -26.55 5.20 45.41
N SER A 612 -26.71 6.05 46.42
CA SER A 612 -25.86 7.23 46.63
C SER A 612 -24.40 6.85 46.92
N ARG A 613 -24.16 5.77 47.70
CA ARG A 613 -22.80 5.23 47.93
C ARG A 613 -22.18 4.70 46.65
N ASP A 614 -22.93 3.93 45.86
CA ASP A 614 -22.45 3.34 44.62
C ASP A 614 -22.14 4.43 43.57
N LYS A 615 -22.94 5.51 43.51
CA LYS A 615 -22.67 6.68 42.67
C LYS A 615 -21.32 7.34 43.00
N LEU A 616 -21.01 7.56 44.28
CA LEU A 616 -19.72 8.13 44.68
C LEU A 616 -18.53 7.18 44.45
N ARG A 617 -18.73 5.86 44.57
CA ARG A 617 -17.70 4.87 44.18
C ARG A 617 -17.39 4.96 42.69
N LEU A 618 -18.40 5.16 41.84
CA LEU A 618 -18.21 5.34 40.40
C LEU A 618 -17.48 6.64 40.05
N PHE A 619 -17.62 7.68 40.88
CA PHE A 619 -16.83 8.91 40.80
C PHE A 619 -15.40 8.75 41.36
N GLY A 620 -14.98 7.54 41.69
CA GLY A 620 -13.60 7.23 42.08
C GLY A 620 -13.28 7.49 43.56
N LEU A 621 -14.28 7.73 44.42
CA LEU A 621 -14.04 7.90 45.85
C LEU A 621 -13.77 6.57 46.55
N THR A 622 -12.78 6.58 47.44
CA THR A 622 -12.47 5.45 48.31
C THR A 622 -13.57 5.24 49.36
N ALA A 623 -13.67 4.02 49.88
CA ALA A 623 -14.63 3.70 50.95
C ALA A 623 -14.44 4.59 52.19
N GLU A 624 -13.19 4.97 52.48
CA GLU A 624 -12.85 5.87 53.59
C GLU A 624 -13.34 7.30 53.37
N GLN A 625 -13.16 7.85 52.15
CA GLN A 625 -13.68 9.17 51.77
C GLN A 625 -15.22 9.22 51.81
N ILE A 626 -15.89 8.18 51.34
CA ILE A 626 -17.37 8.09 51.41
C ILE A 626 -17.84 8.07 52.87
N GLU A 627 -17.14 7.35 53.75
CA GLU A 627 -17.48 7.31 55.17
C GLU A 627 -17.23 8.66 55.88
N GLN A 628 -16.22 9.42 55.46
CA GLN A 628 -15.96 10.79 55.94
C GLN A 628 -17.10 11.75 55.55
N VAL A 629 -17.57 11.69 54.29
CA VAL A 629 -18.75 12.45 53.82
C VAL A 629 -19.99 12.10 54.65
N GLU A 630 -20.20 10.83 54.96
CA GLU A 630 -21.33 10.39 55.78
C GLU A 630 -21.29 10.87 57.23
N ARG A 631 -20.09 11.06 57.79
CA ARG A 631 -19.92 11.61 59.15
C ARG A 631 -20.10 13.13 59.19
N GLY A 632 -20.09 13.79 58.03
CA GLY A 632 -20.14 15.25 57.91
C GLY A 632 -18.80 15.92 58.18
N ASP A 633 -17.70 15.16 58.12
CA ASP A 633 -16.33 15.64 58.37
C ASP A 633 -15.59 16.02 57.08
N PHE A 634 -16.28 16.07 55.94
CA PHE A 634 -15.70 16.39 54.63
C PHE A 634 -15.95 17.88 54.31
N ASP A 635 -14.96 18.73 54.62
CA ASP A 635 -15.04 20.21 54.55
C ASP A 635 -14.32 20.79 53.31
N SER A 636 -14.18 20.00 52.25
CA SER A 636 -13.49 20.41 51.02
C SER A 636 -14.41 20.30 49.81
N ASP A 637 -14.47 21.38 49.03
CA ASP A 637 -15.09 21.46 47.72
C ASP A 637 -14.15 20.95 46.59
N GLU A 638 -13.00 20.40 46.97
CA GLU A 638 -11.95 19.90 46.09
C GLU A 638 -11.71 18.40 46.36
N LEU A 639 -11.43 17.63 45.31
CA LEU A 639 -11.02 16.23 45.42
C LEU A 639 -9.60 16.04 44.88
N THR A 640 -8.74 15.45 45.71
CA THR A 640 -7.39 15.05 45.30
C THR A 640 -7.42 13.74 44.53
N VAL A 641 -6.84 13.75 43.33
CA VAL A 641 -6.56 12.56 42.52
C VAL A 641 -5.15 12.06 42.85
N TYR A 642 -5.04 10.77 43.15
CA TYR A 642 -3.81 10.12 43.58
C TYR A 642 -3.19 9.26 42.47
N SER A 643 -1.88 9.03 42.55
CA SER A 643 -1.19 8.08 41.68
C SER A 643 -1.47 6.64 42.08
N PRO A 644 -1.98 5.77 41.18
CA PRO A 644 -2.24 4.36 41.50
C PRO A 644 -0.99 3.48 41.46
N ILE A 645 0.13 3.97 40.90
CA ILE A 645 1.41 3.28 40.86
C ILE A 645 2.55 4.27 41.16
N GLY A 646 3.68 3.74 41.60
CA GLY A 646 4.94 4.51 41.63
C GLY A 646 5.60 4.54 40.25
N GLY A 647 6.23 5.65 39.89
CA GLY A 647 6.92 5.79 38.61
C GLY A 647 7.27 7.23 38.28
N VAL A 648 7.50 7.50 37.00
CA VAL A 648 7.80 8.83 36.47
C VAL A 648 6.63 9.31 35.62
N VAL A 649 6.23 10.57 35.77
CA VAL A 649 5.22 11.20 34.92
C VAL A 649 5.78 11.35 33.50
N THR A 650 5.27 10.58 32.56
CA THR A 650 5.72 10.56 31.15
C THR A 650 4.89 11.46 30.24
N HIS A 651 3.63 11.72 30.63
CA HIS A 651 2.74 12.62 29.91
C HIS A 651 1.85 13.40 30.87
N LEU A 652 1.61 14.67 30.56
CA LEU A 652 0.74 15.57 31.32
C LEU A 652 -0.22 16.24 30.34
N ALA A 653 -1.50 15.85 30.40
CA ALA A 653 -2.52 16.26 29.43
C ALA A 653 -3.35 17.46 29.91
N ALA A 654 -3.37 17.71 31.22
CA ALA A 654 -4.12 18.80 31.81
C ALA A 654 -3.22 19.81 32.55
N ARG A 655 -3.67 21.05 32.66
CA ARG A 655 -3.00 22.15 33.37
C ARG A 655 -3.91 22.75 34.44
N GLU A 656 -3.29 23.45 35.40
CA GLU A 656 -4.05 24.23 36.38
C GLU A 656 -5.00 25.21 35.70
N GLY A 657 -6.26 25.22 36.13
CA GLY A 657 -7.35 26.02 35.56
C GLY A 657 -8.16 25.35 34.46
N ASP A 658 -7.72 24.22 33.90
CA ASP A 658 -8.48 23.48 32.89
C ASP A 658 -9.74 22.86 33.49
N TYR A 659 -10.83 22.85 32.71
CA TYR A 659 -12.05 22.11 33.05
C TYR A 659 -12.06 20.79 32.30
N LEU A 660 -12.15 19.69 33.02
CA LEU A 660 -12.11 18.33 32.50
C LEU A 660 -13.49 17.69 32.57
N ASP A 661 -13.85 16.91 31.56
CA ASP A 661 -15.01 16.02 31.56
C ASP A 661 -14.63 14.61 32.01
N THR A 662 -15.63 13.78 32.31
CA THR A 662 -15.39 12.38 32.73
C THR A 662 -14.70 11.58 31.62
N GLY A 663 -13.57 10.96 31.95
CA GLY A 663 -12.74 10.21 31.01
C GLY A 663 -11.58 11.02 30.42
N ASP A 664 -11.54 12.34 30.61
CA ASP A 664 -10.44 13.16 30.11
C ASP A 664 -9.12 12.81 30.82
N PRO A 665 -7.99 12.70 30.09
CA PRO A 665 -6.70 12.33 30.67
C PRO A 665 -6.12 13.50 31.49
N ILE A 666 -5.57 13.18 32.67
CA ILE A 666 -4.87 14.12 33.54
C ILE A 666 -3.35 13.96 33.37
N ALA A 667 -2.84 12.75 33.68
CA ALA A 667 -1.43 12.42 33.63
C ALA A 667 -1.22 10.94 33.29
N THR A 668 -0.04 10.60 32.80
CA THR A 668 0.40 9.21 32.62
C THR A 668 1.67 8.99 33.44
N VAL A 669 1.67 7.95 34.28
CA VAL A 669 2.79 7.54 35.11
C VAL A 669 3.31 6.20 34.59
N SER A 670 4.63 6.10 34.41
CA SER A 670 5.28 4.89 33.92
C SER A 670 6.39 4.46 34.87
N ASP A 671 6.42 3.18 35.24
CA ASP A 671 7.55 2.60 35.96
C ASP A 671 8.72 2.36 34.99
N LEU A 672 9.89 2.91 35.29
CA LEU A 672 11.10 2.80 34.45
C LEU A 672 12.07 1.72 34.95
N SER A 673 11.74 1.02 36.04
CA SER A 673 12.56 -0.07 36.59
C SER A 673 12.71 -1.26 35.64
N ARG A 674 11.80 -1.37 34.67
CA ARG A 674 11.84 -2.34 33.57
C ARG A 674 11.62 -1.62 32.25
N LEU A 675 12.36 -2.01 31.23
CA LEU A 675 12.23 -1.47 29.89
C LEU A 675 12.04 -2.61 28.89
N TRP A 676 11.43 -2.29 27.77
CA TRP A 676 11.48 -3.14 26.59
C TRP A 676 12.55 -2.62 25.65
N LEU A 677 13.30 -3.52 25.05
CA LEU A 677 14.16 -3.23 23.93
C LEU A 677 13.44 -3.74 22.67
N ASP A 678 12.92 -2.80 21.88
CA ASP A 678 12.23 -3.08 20.64
C ASP A 678 13.26 -3.18 19.52
N LEU A 679 13.49 -4.41 19.05
CA LEU A 679 14.42 -4.72 17.97
C LEU A 679 13.66 -4.99 16.69
N GLU A 680 14.22 -4.56 15.56
CA GLU A 680 13.67 -4.86 14.25
C GLU A 680 14.37 -6.08 13.65
N ALA A 681 13.61 -7.14 13.39
CA ALA A 681 14.11 -8.34 12.73
C ALA A 681 13.51 -8.46 11.32
N TYR A 682 14.38 -8.61 10.32
CA TYR A 682 13.94 -8.85 8.94
C TYR A 682 13.30 -10.23 8.82
N GLU A 683 12.37 -10.38 7.87
CA GLU A 683 11.64 -11.62 7.60
C GLU A 683 12.55 -12.87 7.56
N SER A 684 13.70 -12.77 6.88
CA SER A 684 14.69 -13.86 6.79
C SER A 684 15.25 -14.32 8.15
N GLN A 685 15.29 -13.44 9.14
CA GLN A 685 15.84 -13.69 10.48
C GLN A 685 14.80 -14.31 11.44
N LEU A 686 13.49 -14.08 11.20
CA LEU A 686 12.41 -14.55 12.08
C LEU A 686 12.37 -16.08 12.22
N SER A 687 12.76 -16.80 11.17
CA SER A 687 12.84 -18.28 11.19
C SER A 687 13.73 -18.81 12.32
N MET A 688 14.75 -18.03 12.73
CA MET A 688 15.76 -18.39 13.72
C MET A 688 15.57 -17.71 15.08
N LEU A 689 14.58 -16.81 15.20
CA LEU A 689 14.26 -16.12 16.45
C LEU A 689 13.09 -16.83 17.14
N ARG A 690 13.27 -17.09 18.42
CA ARG A 690 12.25 -17.72 19.28
C ARG A 690 12.19 -16.99 20.60
N TRP A 691 11.06 -17.20 21.27
CA TRP A 691 10.85 -16.71 22.62
C TRP A 691 11.94 -17.23 23.58
N GLY A 692 12.40 -16.36 24.47
CA GLY A 692 13.36 -16.67 25.52
C GLY A 692 14.79 -16.94 25.07
N LEU A 693 15.15 -16.55 23.84
CA LEU A 693 16.55 -16.51 23.45
C LEU A 693 17.29 -15.39 24.21
N PRO A 694 18.52 -15.64 24.69
CA PRO A 694 19.33 -14.61 25.30
C PRO A 694 19.78 -13.60 24.25
N VAL A 695 19.70 -12.32 24.62
CA VAL A 695 20.06 -11.17 23.79
C VAL A 695 21.10 -10.35 24.54
N THR A 696 22.25 -10.17 23.91
CA THR A 696 23.27 -9.22 24.40
C THR A 696 23.19 -7.95 23.56
N PHE A 697 23.15 -6.78 24.19
CA PHE A 697 23.06 -5.51 23.47
C PHE A 697 23.98 -4.43 24.06
N THR A 698 24.31 -3.46 23.22
CA THR A 698 25.11 -2.29 23.59
C THR A 698 24.34 -1.03 23.23
N VAL A 699 24.42 0.01 24.06
CA VAL A 699 23.82 1.33 23.80
C VAL A 699 24.90 2.39 23.63
N GLU A 700 24.68 3.35 22.73
CA GLU A 700 25.65 4.41 22.45
C GLU A 700 25.93 5.31 23.68
N ALA A 701 24.94 5.45 24.56
CA ALA A 701 25.07 6.25 25.78
C ALA A 701 26.04 5.66 26.82
N HIS A 702 26.35 4.36 26.73
CA HIS A 702 27.28 3.64 27.62
C HIS A 702 28.28 2.80 26.79
N PRO A 703 29.25 3.44 26.10
CA PRO A 703 30.16 2.72 25.20
C PRO A 703 31.02 1.68 25.93
N GLY A 704 31.06 0.46 25.38
CA GLY A 704 31.90 -0.63 25.88
C GLY A 704 31.27 -1.50 26.99
N GLU A 705 30.09 -1.12 27.48
CA GLU A 705 29.30 -1.97 28.38
C GLU A 705 28.34 -2.86 27.57
N ILE A 706 28.19 -4.12 28.01
CA ILE A 706 27.27 -5.09 27.43
C ILE A 706 26.13 -5.29 28.42
N PHE A 707 24.91 -5.12 27.94
CA PHE A 707 23.68 -5.38 28.68
C PHE A 707 23.06 -6.67 28.17
N GLU A 708 22.32 -7.34 29.04
CA GLU A 708 21.66 -8.62 28.76
C GLU A 708 20.15 -8.46 28.87
N GLY A 709 19.43 -9.21 28.05
CA GLY A 709 17.98 -9.30 28.07
C GLY A 709 17.52 -10.61 27.44
N GLN A 710 16.23 -10.88 27.51
CA GLN A 710 15.63 -12.09 26.93
C GLN A 710 14.49 -11.71 25.98
N VAL A 711 14.39 -12.39 24.84
CA VAL A 711 13.26 -12.20 23.90
C VAL A 711 11.96 -12.53 24.62
N SER A 712 11.13 -11.52 24.86
CA SER A 712 9.87 -11.67 25.59
C SER A 712 8.68 -11.81 24.65
N PHE A 713 8.74 -11.22 23.47
CA PHE A 713 7.66 -11.24 22.48
C PHE A 713 8.22 -11.01 21.08
N ILE A 714 7.64 -11.70 20.08
CA ILE A 714 7.91 -11.48 18.66
C ILE A 714 6.56 -11.14 18.04
N GLU A 715 6.49 -9.99 17.36
CA GLU A 715 5.26 -9.51 16.76
C GLU A 715 4.77 -10.48 15.65
N PRO A 716 3.49 -10.89 15.67
CA PRO A 716 2.97 -11.84 14.69
C PRO A 716 2.71 -11.21 13.31
N ILE A 717 2.84 -9.89 13.20
CA ILE A 717 2.63 -9.11 11.99
C ILE A 717 3.97 -8.50 11.58
N VAL A 718 4.33 -8.63 10.30
CA VAL A 718 5.49 -7.95 9.70
C VAL A 718 5.02 -6.61 9.17
N ASP A 719 5.74 -5.53 9.48
CA ASP A 719 5.46 -4.21 8.91
C ASP A 719 5.74 -4.21 7.40
N GLU A 720 4.74 -3.83 6.61
CA GLU A 720 4.79 -3.88 5.15
C GLU A 720 5.78 -2.88 4.54
N GLN A 721 6.07 -1.77 5.21
CA GLN A 721 6.98 -0.73 4.74
C GLN A 721 8.43 -1.10 5.02
N THR A 722 8.72 -1.61 6.23
CA THR A 722 10.10 -1.93 6.65
C THR A 722 10.48 -3.39 6.40
N ARG A 723 9.50 -4.27 6.14
CA ARG A 723 9.67 -5.74 6.07
C ARG A 723 10.35 -6.33 7.30
N THR A 724 10.09 -5.72 8.46
CA THR A 724 10.59 -6.17 9.75
C THR A 724 9.42 -6.50 10.67
N ALA A 725 9.62 -7.47 11.56
CA ALA A 725 8.73 -7.65 12.71
C ALA A 725 9.46 -7.20 13.98
N ALA A 726 8.72 -6.57 14.90
CA ALA A 726 9.30 -6.15 16.16
C ALA A 726 9.56 -7.36 17.06
N VAL A 727 10.77 -7.44 17.59
CA VAL A 727 11.20 -8.41 18.58
C VAL A 727 11.44 -7.65 19.88
N ARG A 728 10.51 -7.80 20.82
CA ARG A 728 10.58 -7.16 22.13
C ARG A 728 11.44 -8.01 23.05
N VAL A 729 12.41 -7.36 23.68
CA VAL A 729 13.33 -7.96 24.64
C VAL A 729 13.07 -7.33 26.00
N ALA A 730 12.82 -8.15 27.03
CA ALA A 730 12.68 -7.67 28.39
C ALA A 730 14.06 -7.31 28.95
N VAL A 731 14.21 -6.09 29.45
CA VAL A 731 15.45 -5.54 30.00
C VAL A 731 15.22 -5.08 31.44
N ASP A 732 16.06 -5.57 32.36
CA ASP A 732 16.10 -5.07 33.73
C ASP A 732 16.77 -3.69 33.77
N ASN A 733 16.09 -2.71 34.38
CA ASN A 733 16.58 -1.36 34.56
C ASN A 733 16.39 -0.89 36.02
N SER A 734 16.50 -1.81 36.98
CA SER A 734 16.39 -1.54 38.41
C SER A 734 17.32 -0.42 38.92
N GLU A 735 18.50 -0.28 38.31
CA GLU A 735 19.45 0.80 38.62
C GLU A 735 19.17 2.13 37.87
N LEU A 736 18.12 2.19 37.04
CA LEU A 736 17.71 3.34 36.22
C LEU A 736 18.83 3.92 35.34
N ARG A 737 19.77 3.07 34.91
CA ARG A 737 20.92 3.45 34.06
C ARG A 737 20.56 3.62 32.60
N LEU A 738 19.53 2.92 32.15
CA LEU A 738 18.99 2.95 30.79
C LEU A 738 17.78 3.88 30.75
N LYS A 739 17.59 4.56 29.61
CA LYS A 739 16.44 5.45 29.39
C LYS A 739 15.69 5.05 28.13
N PRO A 740 14.35 5.14 28.13
CA PRO A 740 13.54 5.06 26.92
C PRO A 740 14.06 6.03 25.84
N GLY A 741 14.07 5.58 24.59
CA GLY A 741 14.57 6.29 23.41
C GLY A 741 16.04 6.07 23.07
N MET A 742 16.83 5.41 23.93
CA MET A 742 18.22 5.07 23.60
C MET A 742 18.29 4.01 22.49
N PHE A 743 19.13 4.25 21.48
CA PHE A 743 19.41 3.27 20.43
C PHE A 743 20.30 2.15 20.94
N ALA A 744 19.98 0.93 20.54
CA ALA A 744 20.69 -0.28 20.91
C ALA A 744 21.02 -1.11 19.68
N THR A 745 22.21 -1.70 19.70
CA THR A 745 22.58 -2.79 18.77
C THR A 745 22.59 -4.08 19.56
N ALA A 746 21.82 -5.07 19.12
CA ALA A 746 21.65 -6.34 19.79
C ALA A 746 22.21 -7.49 18.96
N MET A 747 22.67 -8.53 19.65
CA MET A 747 23.11 -9.80 19.08
C MET A 747 22.30 -10.91 19.72
N VAL A 748 21.58 -11.67 18.89
CA VAL A 748 20.85 -12.86 19.30
C VAL A 748 21.59 -14.08 18.79
N ARG A 749 21.98 -14.98 19.69
CA ARG A 749 22.65 -16.24 19.34
C ARG A 749 21.66 -17.39 19.40
N ALA A 750 21.55 -18.14 18.31
CA ALA A 750 20.68 -19.30 18.20
C ALA A 750 21.46 -20.52 17.70
N LYS A 751 21.28 -21.67 18.37
CA LYS A 751 21.82 -22.97 17.92
C LYS A 751 20.70 -23.75 17.23
N VAL A 752 20.99 -24.41 16.11
CA VAL A 752 19.99 -25.15 15.32
C VAL A 752 20.20 -26.66 15.46
N ALA A 753 19.14 -27.41 15.80
CA ALA A 753 19.11 -28.87 15.88
C ALA A 753 18.73 -29.53 14.55
N ALA A 754 18.82 -30.87 14.46
CA ALA A 754 18.58 -31.64 13.23
C ALA A 754 17.14 -31.56 12.68
N ASP A 755 16.16 -31.39 13.56
CA ASP A 755 14.75 -31.18 13.23
C ASP A 755 14.43 -29.72 12.83
N GLY A 756 15.43 -28.83 12.88
CA GLY A 756 15.28 -27.40 12.63
C GLY A 756 14.83 -26.59 13.84
N ALA A 757 14.78 -27.20 15.03
CA ALA A 757 14.47 -26.49 16.24
C ALA A 757 15.63 -25.57 16.70
N VAL A 758 15.28 -24.40 17.23
CA VAL A 758 16.25 -23.48 17.84
C VAL A 758 16.38 -23.82 19.32
N LEU A 759 17.58 -24.22 19.75
CA LEU A 759 17.87 -24.65 21.13
C LEU A 759 18.14 -23.45 22.05
N SER A 760 17.50 -23.44 23.23
CA SER A 760 17.78 -22.51 24.33
C SER A 760 18.11 -23.28 25.61
N ASP A 761 19.37 -23.22 26.05
CA ASP A 761 19.86 -23.95 27.23
C ASP A 761 19.24 -23.42 28.55
N GLU A 762 18.70 -22.18 28.58
CA GLU A 762 18.18 -21.53 29.80
C GLU A 762 16.74 -21.91 30.16
N LEU A 763 15.93 -22.30 29.17
CA LEU A 763 14.50 -22.59 29.35
C LEU A 763 14.18 -24.09 29.44
N ALA A 764 15.19 -24.94 29.30
CA ALA A 764 15.03 -26.39 29.38
C ALA A 764 14.48 -26.80 30.76
N GLY A 765 13.32 -27.47 30.76
CA GLY A 765 12.66 -27.96 31.97
C GLY A 765 11.94 -26.91 32.83
N LYS A 766 11.76 -25.68 32.33
CA LYS A 766 11.07 -24.59 33.05
C LYS A 766 9.58 -24.50 32.71
N TRP A 767 8.80 -23.91 33.61
CA TRP A 767 7.37 -23.63 33.50
C TRP A 767 7.13 -22.14 33.30
N VAL A 768 6.32 -21.78 32.29
CA VAL A 768 6.15 -20.41 31.80
C VAL A 768 4.66 -20.07 31.71
N SER A 769 4.31 -18.82 31.97
CA SER A 769 2.92 -18.35 31.80
C SER A 769 2.64 -18.04 30.32
N PRO A 770 1.56 -18.57 29.71
CA PRO A 770 1.19 -18.26 28.33
C PRO A 770 0.89 -16.77 28.07
N MET A 771 0.48 -16.03 29.11
CA MET A 771 0.08 -14.62 29.01
C MET A 771 1.08 -13.65 29.63
N HIS A 772 2.02 -14.15 30.43
CA HIS A 772 3.07 -13.33 31.06
C HIS A 772 4.42 -13.99 30.84
N PRO A 773 5.01 -13.83 29.64
CA PRO A 773 6.16 -14.63 29.24
C PRO A 773 7.38 -14.42 30.16
N THR A 774 7.46 -13.30 30.88
CA THR A 774 8.52 -13.04 31.88
C THR A 774 8.42 -13.88 33.16
N ILE A 775 7.31 -14.61 33.39
CA ILE A 775 7.13 -15.47 34.55
C ILE A 775 7.60 -16.88 34.22
N VAL A 776 8.81 -17.21 34.69
CA VAL A 776 9.44 -18.53 34.54
C VAL A 776 9.67 -19.14 35.93
N LYS A 777 9.18 -20.36 36.15
CA LYS A 777 9.33 -21.12 37.41
C LYS A 777 9.94 -22.49 37.14
N ASP A 778 10.57 -23.04 38.17
CA ASP A 778 11.22 -24.36 38.11
C ASP A 778 10.24 -25.52 38.30
N GLU A 779 9.03 -25.22 38.81
CA GLU A 779 8.01 -26.18 39.18
C GLU A 779 6.63 -25.76 38.62
N PRO A 780 5.71 -26.71 38.38
CA PRO A 780 4.34 -26.39 37.98
C PRO A 780 3.64 -25.57 39.06
N GLY A 781 2.81 -24.60 38.65
CA GLY A 781 2.07 -23.73 39.55
C GLY A 781 1.26 -22.69 38.79
N ASN A 782 0.78 -21.67 39.50
CA ASN A 782 0.01 -20.58 38.90
C ASN A 782 0.89 -19.34 38.65
N CYS A 783 0.52 -18.57 37.63
CA CYS A 783 1.11 -17.28 37.30
C CYS A 783 0.78 -16.25 38.38
N ASP A 784 1.78 -15.53 38.86
CA ASP A 784 1.61 -14.54 39.95
C ASP A 784 0.84 -13.27 39.53
N VAL A 785 0.63 -13.08 38.21
CA VAL A 785 -0.04 -11.90 37.64
C VAL A 785 -1.51 -12.19 37.24
N CYS A 786 -1.78 -13.24 36.46
CA CYS A 786 -3.17 -13.59 36.06
C CYS A 786 -3.78 -14.77 36.82
N GLY A 787 -3.01 -15.53 37.60
CA GLY A 787 -3.50 -16.72 38.30
C GLY A 787 -3.71 -17.97 37.43
N MET A 788 -3.46 -17.92 36.11
CA MET A 788 -3.57 -19.08 35.24
C MET A 788 -2.46 -20.12 35.48
N ASP A 789 -2.73 -21.37 35.13
CA ASP A 789 -1.75 -22.45 35.23
C ASP A 789 -0.56 -22.21 34.30
N LEU A 790 0.65 -22.39 34.83
CA LEU A 790 1.87 -22.35 34.05
C LEU A 790 1.93 -23.60 33.15
N VAL A 791 2.50 -23.43 31.97
CA VAL A 791 2.73 -24.52 31.00
C VAL A 791 4.22 -24.76 30.82
N THR A 792 4.62 -25.94 30.39
CA THR A 792 6.05 -26.22 30.11
C THR A 792 6.56 -25.35 28.96
N ALA A 793 7.78 -24.81 29.04
CA ALA A 793 8.39 -24.01 27.97
C ALA A 793 8.38 -24.73 26.60
N GLU A 794 8.49 -26.06 26.62
CA GLU A 794 8.39 -26.96 25.46
C GLU A 794 7.04 -26.84 24.73
N SER A 795 5.94 -26.68 25.46
CA SER A 795 4.59 -26.54 24.89
C SER A 795 4.34 -25.20 24.18
N LEU A 796 5.21 -24.21 24.43
CA LEU A 796 5.17 -22.90 23.78
C LEU A 796 6.15 -22.80 22.59
N GLY A 797 6.71 -23.93 22.15
CA GLY A 797 7.59 -23.99 20.97
C GLY A 797 9.02 -23.50 21.20
N ALA A 798 9.43 -23.30 22.46
CA ALA A 798 10.84 -23.12 22.83
C ALA A 798 11.44 -24.52 23.08
N VAL A 799 12.31 -24.97 22.17
CA VAL A 799 12.67 -26.38 22.07
C VAL A 799 13.98 -26.71 22.77
N GLY A 800 13.93 -27.79 23.54
CA GLY A 800 14.91 -28.87 23.48
C GLY A 800 16.10 -28.74 24.42
N ASP A 801 16.13 -29.61 25.43
CA ASP A 801 17.36 -29.98 26.14
C ASP A 801 18.46 -30.36 25.13
N SER A 802 19.52 -29.53 25.04
CA SER A 802 20.65 -29.76 24.13
C SER A 802 21.37 -31.08 24.38
N SER A 803 21.16 -31.71 25.54
CA SER A 803 21.68 -33.04 25.86
C SER A 803 20.92 -34.20 25.20
N LYS A 804 19.71 -33.95 24.66
CA LYS A 804 18.87 -34.95 23.96
C LYS A 804 18.71 -34.69 22.46
N ALA A 805 19.13 -33.54 21.95
CA ALA A 805 19.01 -33.19 20.54
C ALA A 805 20.04 -33.95 19.68
N GLU A 806 19.60 -34.49 18.54
CA GLU A 806 20.53 -35.10 17.57
C GLU A 806 21.31 -34.03 16.79
N MET A 807 22.61 -34.25 16.61
CA MET A 807 23.46 -33.34 15.82
C MET A 807 23.11 -33.44 14.32
N PRO A 808 22.76 -32.32 13.65
CA PRO A 808 22.48 -32.32 12.23
C PRO A 808 23.70 -32.70 11.40
N MET A 809 23.46 -33.32 10.25
CA MET A 809 24.45 -33.39 9.18
C MET A 809 24.57 -32.00 8.56
N VAL A 810 25.78 -31.50 8.38
CA VAL A 810 26.02 -30.14 7.90
C VAL A 810 27.04 -30.11 6.77
N ILE A 811 26.80 -29.22 5.82
CA ILE A 811 27.68 -28.95 4.68
C ILE A 811 27.94 -27.45 4.53
N PRO A 812 29.13 -27.04 4.07
CA PRO A 812 29.39 -25.63 3.79
C PRO A 812 28.49 -25.11 2.66
N ARG A 813 28.08 -23.84 2.77
CA ARG A 813 27.29 -23.15 1.74
C ARG A 813 27.93 -23.23 0.35
N SER A 814 29.26 -23.17 0.26
CA SER A 814 29.98 -23.17 -1.01
C SER A 814 29.89 -24.49 -1.79
N ALA A 815 29.51 -25.59 -1.13
CA ALA A 815 29.37 -26.89 -1.78
C ALA A 815 28.04 -27.09 -2.53
N VAL A 816 27.08 -26.19 -2.31
CA VAL A 816 25.72 -26.32 -2.84
C VAL A 816 25.57 -25.49 -4.12
N LEU A 817 25.09 -26.12 -5.18
CA LEU A 817 24.59 -25.44 -6.38
C LEU A 817 23.07 -25.50 -6.42
N PHE A 818 22.43 -24.35 -6.58
CA PHE A 818 20.97 -24.24 -6.69
C PHE A 818 20.54 -24.28 -8.16
N THR A 819 19.60 -25.16 -8.49
CA THR A 819 18.98 -25.21 -9.83
C THR A 819 17.47 -25.28 -9.73
N GLY A 820 16.84 -24.13 -9.91
CA GLY A 820 15.40 -23.98 -9.70
C GLY A 820 15.01 -24.44 -8.30
N THR A 821 14.26 -25.53 -8.20
CA THR A 821 13.76 -26.11 -6.94
C THR A 821 14.66 -27.16 -6.31
N ARG A 822 15.79 -27.51 -6.94
CA ARG A 822 16.68 -28.60 -6.49
C ARG A 822 18.03 -28.06 -6.05
N SER A 823 18.57 -28.63 -4.98
CA SER A 823 19.94 -28.38 -4.53
C SER A 823 20.81 -29.56 -4.95
N VAL A 824 21.94 -29.30 -5.60
CA VAL A 824 22.89 -30.36 -6.01
C VAL A 824 24.26 -30.12 -5.42
N VAL A 825 24.87 -31.20 -4.94
CA VAL A 825 26.22 -31.25 -4.39
C VAL A 825 27.00 -32.29 -5.18
N TYR A 826 28.20 -31.91 -5.63
CA TYR A 826 29.11 -32.85 -6.30
C TYR A 826 29.90 -33.64 -5.26
N VAL A 827 29.75 -34.96 -5.29
CA VAL A 827 30.45 -35.90 -4.41
C VAL A 827 31.55 -36.61 -5.19
N GLN A 828 32.73 -36.70 -4.59
CA GLN A 828 33.83 -37.48 -5.16
C GLN A 828 33.59 -38.97 -4.88
N VAL A 829 33.58 -39.79 -5.93
CA VAL A 829 33.37 -41.24 -5.81
C VAL A 829 34.67 -41.91 -5.37
N PRO A 830 34.69 -42.63 -4.23
CA PRO A 830 35.88 -43.33 -3.75
C PRO A 830 36.24 -44.54 -4.64
N ASP A 831 37.50 -44.98 -4.56
CA ASP A 831 38.01 -46.23 -5.16
C ASP A 831 37.88 -46.36 -6.70
N LYS A 832 37.97 -45.23 -7.43
CA LYS A 832 38.08 -45.22 -8.89
C LYS A 832 39.52 -44.95 -9.33
N GLU A 833 40.00 -45.67 -10.36
CA GLU A 833 41.34 -45.48 -10.94
C GLU A 833 41.57 -44.06 -11.51
N GLN A 834 40.49 -43.33 -11.81
CA GLN A 834 40.51 -41.93 -12.24
C GLN A 834 39.56 -41.07 -11.39
N PRO A 835 39.91 -39.81 -11.07
CA PRO A 835 39.07 -38.90 -10.30
C PRO A 835 37.68 -38.74 -10.91
N THR A 836 36.67 -39.22 -10.18
CA THR A 836 35.28 -39.27 -10.66
C THR A 836 34.39 -38.48 -9.70
N TYR A 837 33.57 -37.59 -10.27
CA TYR A 837 32.61 -36.78 -9.53
C TYR A 837 31.19 -37.09 -9.99
N GLU A 838 30.30 -37.20 -9.01
CA GLU A 838 28.88 -37.51 -9.19
C GLU A 838 28.05 -36.35 -8.63
N GLY A 839 27.13 -35.82 -9.43
CA GLY A 839 26.15 -34.83 -8.96
C GLY A 839 25.02 -35.51 -8.22
N ARG A 840 24.85 -35.22 -6.92
CA ARG A 840 23.74 -35.72 -6.11
C ARG A 840 22.75 -34.62 -5.77
N ILE A 841 21.47 -34.89 -5.95
CA ILE A 841 20.40 -34.03 -5.46
C ILE A 841 20.32 -34.21 -3.94
N VAL A 842 20.34 -33.10 -3.21
CA VAL A 842 20.30 -33.07 -1.76
C VAL A 842 19.08 -32.28 -1.29
N ASP A 843 18.46 -32.73 -0.20
CA ASP A 843 17.43 -31.99 0.50
C ASP A 843 18.08 -31.22 1.66
N LEU A 844 17.96 -29.89 1.62
CA LEU A 844 18.60 -28.99 2.58
C LEU A 844 17.57 -28.52 3.62
N GLY A 845 17.98 -28.55 4.89
CA GLY A 845 17.24 -27.95 5.99
C GLY A 845 17.62 -26.49 6.23
N LEU A 846 17.35 -26.01 7.44
CA LEU A 846 17.63 -24.63 7.84
C LEU A 846 19.10 -24.26 7.66
N ARG A 847 19.32 -23.03 7.19
CA ARG A 847 20.64 -22.41 7.10
C ARG A 847 21.04 -21.87 8.47
N ALA A 848 22.27 -22.14 8.88
CA ALA A 848 22.84 -21.57 10.10
C ALA A 848 24.26 -21.07 9.82
N GLY A 849 24.38 -19.74 9.64
CA GLY A 849 25.62 -19.09 9.26
C GLY A 849 26.12 -19.53 7.87
N GLU A 850 27.33 -20.09 7.85
CA GLU A 850 28.04 -20.59 6.65
C GLU A 850 27.71 -22.04 6.30
N PHE A 851 26.80 -22.67 7.04
CA PHE A 851 26.44 -24.08 6.88
C PHE A 851 24.94 -24.25 6.56
N TYR A 852 24.65 -25.26 5.74
CA TYR A 852 23.31 -25.83 5.60
C TYR A 852 23.22 -27.13 6.38
N THR A 853 22.08 -27.35 7.02
CA THR A 853 21.72 -28.69 7.51
C THR A 853 21.27 -29.55 6.31
N VAL A 854 21.61 -30.83 6.30
CA VAL A 854 21.24 -31.78 5.23
C VAL A 854 20.26 -32.78 5.80
N ARG A 855 19.07 -32.88 5.16
CA ARG A 855 18.02 -33.83 5.53
C ARG A 855 18.19 -35.16 4.80
N ASP A 856 18.48 -35.09 3.50
CA ASP A 856 18.67 -36.28 2.67
C ASP A 856 19.63 -36.03 1.49
N GLY A 857 20.17 -37.10 0.90
CA GLY A 857 21.00 -37.08 -0.31
C GLY A 857 22.52 -37.18 -0.10
N LEU A 858 23.00 -37.10 1.15
CA LEU A 858 24.42 -37.26 1.51
C LEU A 858 24.61 -38.17 2.72
N LYS A 859 25.81 -38.75 2.83
CA LYS A 859 26.23 -39.53 3.99
C LYS A 859 27.35 -38.82 4.74
N VAL A 860 27.39 -39.01 6.06
CA VAL A 860 28.54 -38.55 6.87
C VAL A 860 29.80 -39.22 6.32
N GLY A 861 30.85 -38.43 6.09
CA GLY A 861 32.08 -38.92 5.47
C GLY A 861 32.17 -38.79 3.94
N ASP A 862 31.08 -38.42 3.26
CA ASP A 862 31.14 -38.11 1.82
C ASP A 862 32.10 -36.93 1.58
N GLN A 863 32.95 -37.04 0.55
CA GLN A 863 33.84 -35.97 0.11
C GLN A 863 33.11 -35.08 -0.89
N ILE A 864 32.72 -33.89 -0.47
CA ILE A 864 31.92 -32.95 -1.26
C ILE A 864 32.78 -31.81 -1.81
N VAL A 865 32.52 -31.39 -3.04
CA VAL A 865 33.26 -30.31 -3.69
C VAL A 865 32.82 -28.96 -3.13
N VAL A 866 33.73 -28.24 -2.47
CA VAL A 866 33.50 -26.88 -1.95
C VAL A 866 34.01 -25.78 -2.87
N ASN A 867 34.89 -26.13 -3.81
CA ASN A 867 35.44 -25.22 -4.81
C ASN A 867 35.58 -25.95 -6.16
N GLY A 868 35.12 -25.34 -7.25
CA GLY A 868 35.14 -25.92 -8.59
C GLY A 868 33.88 -26.64 -9.06
N ALA A 869 32.81 -26.68 -8.25
CA ALA A 869 31.53 -27.34 -8.57
C ALA A 869 30.90 -26.87 -9.91
N PHE A 870 30.90 -25.55 -10.19
CA PHE A 870 30.39 -25.00 -11.45
C PHE A 870 31.22 -25.42 -12.68
N ARG A 871 32.53 -25.65 -12.51
CA ARG A 871 33.43 -26.09 -13.59
C ARG A 871 33.16 -27.54 -13.97
N ILE A 872 32.84 -28.38 -12.97
CA ILE A 872 32.41 -29.77 -13.18
C ILE A 872 31.12 -29.78 -14.02
N ASP A 873 30.14 -28.94 -13.67
CA ASP A 873 28.90 -28.84 -14.44
C ASP A 873 29.12 -28.35 -15.88
N SER A 874 29.90 -27.29 -16.06
CA SER A 874 30.24 -26.74 -17.39
C SER A 874 30.95 -27.77 -18.29
N ALA A 875 31.83 -28.61 -17.72
CA ALA A 875 32.52 -29.66 -18.46
C ALA A 875 31.59 -30.79 -18.91
N MET A 876 30.56 -31.12 -18.11
CA MET A 876 29.53 -32.09 -18.51
C MET A 876 28.66 -31.56 -19.66
N GLN A 877 28.31 -30.27 -19.63
CA GLN A 877 27.56 -29.61 -20.72
C GLN A 877 28.31 -29.63 -22.06
N ILE A 878 29.61 -29.27 -22.05
CA ILE A 878 30.46 -29.30 -23.26
C ILE A 878 30.55 -30.72 -23.84
N SER A 879 30.51 -31.73 -22.97
CA SER A 879 30.62 -33.14 -23.36
C SER A 879 29.28 -33.76 -23.76
N ALA A 880 28.19 -32.98 -23.84
CA ALA A 880 26.83 -33.42 -24.11
C ALA A 880 26.34 -34.57 -23.20
N LYS A 881 26.87 -34.62 -21.97
CA LYS A 881 26.44 -35.55 -20.91
C LYS A 881 25.28 -34.93 -20.11
N PRO A 882 24.49 -35.74 -19.39
CA PRO A 882 23.52 -35.23 -18.43
C PRO A 882 24.18 -34.20 -17.50
N SER A 883 23.62 -33.00 -17.45
CA SER A 883 24.14 -31.87 -16.67
C SER A 883 23.00 -31.16 -15.96
N MET A 884 23.34 -30.21 -15.09
CA MET A 884 22.35 -29.47 -14.31
C MET A 884 21.30 -28.76 -15.16
N MET A 885 21.61 -28.40 -16.41
CA MET A 885 20.69 -27.75 -17.36
C MET A 885 20.08 -28.71 -18.40
N MET A 886 20.55 -29.96 -18.47
CA MET A 886 20.06 -30.98 -19.43
C MET A 886 20.07 -32.39 -18.78
N PRO A 887 18.99 -32.81 -18.09
CA PRO A 887 18.96 -34.08 -17.35
C PRO A 887 18.82 -35.33 -18.23
N SER A 888 18.17 -35.22 -19.39
CA SER A 888 17.91 -36.33 -20.32
C SER A 888 18.54 -36.04 -21.68
N GLY A 889 19.63 -36.74 -22.02
CA GLY A 889 20.19 -36.74 -23.37
C GLY A 889 19.22 -37.41 -24.34
N GLY A 890 18.29 -36.65 -24.93
CA GLY A 890 17.27 -37.15 -25.87
C GLY A 890 16.00 -36.28 -25.83
N GLY A 891 15.47 -35.91 -27.00
CA GLY A 891 14.40 -34.92 -27.12
C GLY A 891 12.98 -35.46 -26.92
N GLY A 892 12.03 -34.52 -26.77
CA GLY A 892 10.58 -34.76 -26.83
C GLY A 892 9.88 -34.50 -25.51
N GLY A 893 8.75 -33.79 -25.56
CA GLY A 893 8.04 -33.27 -24.38
C GLY A 893 7.19 -34.29 -23.62
N GLY A 894 6.76 -33.86 -22.44
CA GLY A 894 5.60 -34.39 -21.72
C GLY A 894 5.91 -35.30 -20.52
N GLY A 895 5.55 -34.81 -19.33
CA GLY A 895 4.98 -35.63 -18.25
C GLY A 895 5.92 -36.09 -17.14
N HIS A 896 5.76 -35.52 -15.93
CA HIS A 896 6.06 -36.23 -14.69
C HIS A 896 4.95 -36.03 -13.65
N ASN A 897 4.21 -37.13 -13.49
CA ASN A 897 3.38 -37.51 -12.37
C ASN A 897 4.25 -37.75 -11.13
N HIS A 898 3.88 -37.18 -9.98
CA HIS A 898 4.22 -37.74 -8.68
C HIS A 898 3.07 -37.48 -7.69
N GLY A 899 2.13 -38.42 -7.66
CA GLY A 899 1.37 -38.73 -6.45
C GLY A 899 2.24 -39.53 -5.47
N GLY A 900 2.12 -39.20 -4.18
CA GLY A 900 2.72 -39.95 -3.08
C GLY A 900 2.87 -39.13 -1.80
N SER A 901 1.74 -38.82 -1.15
CA SER A 901 1.68 -38.21 0.19
C SER A 901 2.34 -39.08 1.27
N PRO A 902 2.67 -38.44 2.42
CA PRO A 902 2.03 -38.85 3.66
C PRO A 902 1.27 -37.67 4.28
N SER A 903 -0.06 -37.82 4.33
CA SER A 903 -0.96 -37.16 5.28
C SER A 903 -0.59 -37.61 6.71
N SER A 904 -0.56 -36.74 7.72
CA SER A 904 -1.72 -36.28 8.52
C SER A 904 -1.13 -35.50 9.73
N MET A 905 -1.75 -34.57 10.46
CA MET A 905 -3.12 -34.11 10.61
C MET A 905 -3.08 -32.63 11.02
N GLY A 906 -3.83 -31.79 10.32
CA GLY A 906 -4.23 -30.46 10.78
C GLY A 906 -5.76 -30.43 10.81
N SER A 907 -6.30 -30.01 11.94
CA SER A 907 -7.71 -30.03 12.35
C SER A 907 -8.70 -29.58 11.27
N MET A 908 -9.72 -30.41 11.10
CA MET A 908 -10.87 -30.20 10.24
C MET A 908 -11.81 -29.19 10.90
N GLU A 909 -11.72 -27.92 10.52
CA GLU A 909 -12.84 -26.99 10.65
C GLU A 909 -13.88 -27.34 9.59
N MET A 910 -15.14 -27.35 10.03
CA MET A 910 -16.30 -27.79 9.30
C MET A 910 -16.51 -26.88 8.07
N LYS A 911 -16.06 -27.33 6.89
CA LYS A 911 -16.37 -26.66 5.61
C LYS A 911 -17.88 -26.71 5.39
N ASP A 912 -18.52 -25.55 5.29
CA ASP A 912 -19.79 -25.43 4.60
C ASP A 912 -19.64 -26.13 3.23
N SER A 913 -20.48 -27.13 2.96
CA SER A 913 -20.49 -27.78 1.65
C SER A 913 -20.90 -26.76 0.60
N VAL A 914 -19.95 -26.30 -0.21
CA VAL A 914 -20.21 -25.36 -1.30
C VAL A 914 -21.08 -26.08 -2.34
N PRO A 915 -22.26 -25.55 -2.71
CA PRO A 915 -23.12 -26.19 -3.71
C PRO A 915 -22.41 -26.29 -5.06
N GLY A 916 -22.44 -27.46 -5.71
CA GLY A 916 -21.79 -27.67 -7.01
C GLY A 916 -22.25 -26.67 -8.09
N GLY A 917 -23.54 -26.32 -8.09
CA GLY A 917 -24.08 -25.31 -9.02
C GLY A 917 -23.55 -23.89 -8.80
N PHE A 918 -23.02 -23.55 -7.61
CA PHE A 918 -22.33 -22.28 -7.39
C PHE A 918 -20.92 -22.32 -7.98
N VAL A 919 -20.22 -23.45 -7.87
CA VAL A 919 -18.88 -23.62 -8.48
C VAL A 919 -18.97 -23.58 -10.01
N GLU A 920 -20.01 -24.17 -10.60
CA GLU A 920 -20.27 -24.07 -12.05
C GLU A 920 -20.50 -22.62 -12.52
N ASP A 921 -21.23 -21.81 -11.75
CA ASP A 921 -21.50 -20.42 -12.11
C ASP A 921 -20.21 -19.55 -12.04
N LEU A 922 -19.22 -19.93 -11.22
CA LEU A 922 -17.95 -19.21 -11.05
C LEU A 922 -17.01 -19.34 -12.25
N ASP A 923 -17.12 -20.40 -13.06
CA ASP A 923 -16.27 -20.60 -14.24
C ASP A 923 -16.36 -19.40 -15.21
N SER A 924 -17.58 -18.87 -15.40
CA SER A 924 -17.83 -17.69 -16.22
C SER A 924 -17.13 -16.43 -15.68
N VAL A 925 -17.03 -16.30 -14.35
CA VAL A 925 -16.37 -15.19 -13.66
C VAL A 925 -14.85 -15.29 -13.84
N TYR A 926 -14.26 -16.48 -13.66
CA TYR A 926 -12.84 -16.70 -13.90
C TYR A 926 -12.47 -16.45 -15.36
N THR A 927 -13.28 -16.94 -16.30
CA THR A 927 -13.04 -16.77 -17.73
C THR A 927 -13.04 -15.29 -18.13
N ALA A 928 -14.03 -14.51 -17.67
CA ALA A 928 -14.10 -13.08 -17.98
C ALA A 928 -12.96 -12.28 -17.31
N TYR A 929 -12.53 -12.66 -16.11
CA TYR A 929 -11.38 -12.06 -15.43
C TYR A 929 -10.07 -12.35 -16.20
N LEU A 930 -9.87 -13.59 -16.65
CA LEU A 930 -8.67 -13.99 -17.38
C LEU A 930 -8.58 -13.31 -18.75
N ASP A 931 -9.69 -13.13 -19.46
CA ASP A 931 -9.70 -12.32 -20.69
C ASP A 931 -9.33 -10.87 -20.36
N ALA A 932 -9.89 -10.26 -19.31
CA ALA A 932 -9.50 -8.89 -18.91
C ALA A 932 -8.00 -8.77 -18.60
N GLN A 933 -7.41 -9.80 -17.96
CA GLN A 933 -5.98 -9.88 -17.69
C GLN A 933 -5.14 -9.92 -18.97
N GLU A 934 -5.50 -10.80 -19.91
CA GLU A 934 -4.80 -10.97 -21.19
C GLU A 934 -4.87 -9.67 -22.03
N ARG A 935 -6.03 -9.00 -22.07
CA ARG A 935 -6.20 -7.72 -22.77
C ARG A 935 -5.29 -6.63 -22.22
N LEU A 936 -5.11 -6.57 -20.90
CA LEU A 936 -4.19 -5.61 -20.29
C LEU A 936 -2.72 -5.95 -20.53
N ALA A 937 -2.38 -7.24 -20.58
CA ALA A 937 -1.03 -7.68 -20.94
C ALA A 937 -0.69 -7.30 -22.39
N ASP A 938 -1.68 -7.29 -23.29
CA ASP A 938 -1.55 -6.88 -24.69
C ASP A 938 -1.74 -5.37 -24.94
N ASP A 939 -1.91 -4.56 -23.90
CA ASP A 939 -2.21 -3.12 -23.99
C ASP A 939 -3.49 -2.78 -24.80
N ASP A 940 -4.49 -3.68 -24.81
CA ASP A 940 -5.79 -3.51 -25.46
C ASP A 940 -6.85 -2.97 -24.49
N LEU A 941 -6.96 -1.65 -24.40
CA LEU A 941 -7.95 -0.97 -23.54
C LEU A 941 -9.39 -1.27 -23.96
N SER A 942 -9.67 -1.37 -25.26
CA SER A 942 -11.03 -1.66 -25.76
C SER A 942 -11.47 -3.07 -25.37
N GLY A 943 -10.61 -4.07 -25.60
CA GLY A 943 -10.87 -5.44 -25.22
C GLY A 943 -10.99 -5.59 -23.70
N TYR A 944 -10.18 -4.87 -22.91
CA TYR A 944 -10.31 -4.87 -21.46
C TYR A 944 -11.69 -4.35 -21.00
N LEU A 945 -12.19 -3.26 -21.59
CA LEU A 945 -13.49 -2.70 -21.22
C LEU A 945 -14.64 -3.65 -21.56
N ASP A 946 -14.55 -4.35 -22.70
CA ASP A 946 -15.51 -5.39 -23.08
C ASP A 946 -15.46 -6.59 -22.11
N ALA A 947 -14.26 -7.08 -21.78
CA ALA A 947 -14.05 -8.16 -20.83
C ALA A 947 -14.52 -7.79 -19.41
N ALA A 948 -14.28 -6.55 -18.96
CA ALA A 948 -14.75 -6.06 -17.68
C ALA A 948 -16.28 -5.92 -17.61
N MET A 949 -16.92 -5.47 -18.69
CA MET A 949 -18.40 -5.46 -18.79
C MET A 949 -18.96 -6.89 -18.79
N GLN A 950 -18.27 -7.84 -19.40
CA GLN A 950 -18.65 -9.24 -19.37
C GLN A 950 -18.46 -9.86 -17.97
N LEU A 951 -17.41 -9.47 -17.25
CA LEU A 951 -17.20 -9.88 -15.87
C LEU A 951 -18.34 -9.40 -14.97
N ASP A 952 -18.75 -8.13 -15.11
CA ASP A 952 -19.85 -7.55 -14.32
C ASP A 952 -21.16 -8.34 -14.50
N ARG A 953 -21.52 -8.66 -15.75
CA ARG A 953 -22.68 -9.52 -16.06
C ARG A 953 -22.52 -10.94 -15.50
N SER A 954 -21.31 -11.49 -15.55
CA SER A 954 -21.04 -12.84 -15.05
C SER A 954 -21.22 -12.89 -13.54
N VAL A 955 -20.70 -11.89 -12.81
CA VAL A 955 -20.88 -11.73 -11.36
C VAL A 955 -22.36 -11.56 -10.98
N GLU A 956 -23.12 -10.75 -11.72
CA GLU A 956 -24.58 -10.60 -11.50
C GLU A 956 -25.37 -11.90 -11.74
N SER A 957 -24.87 -12.77 -12.62
CA SER A 957 -25.55 -14.02 -12.99
C SER A 957 -25.33 -15.19 -12.03
N VAL A 958 -24.38 -15.08 -11.09
CA VAL A 958 -24.05 -16.17 -10.16
C VAL A 958 -25.17 -16.43 -9.17
N ARG A 959 -25.67 -17.68 -9.13
CA ARG A 959 -26.74 -18.09 -8.22
C ARG A 959 -26.17 -18.37 -6.84
N VAL A 960 -26.50 -17.52 -5.87
CA VAL A 960 -26.11 -17.69 -4.45
C VAL A 960 -26.96 -18.70 -3.67
N VAL A 961 -27.74 -19.53 -4.37
CA VAL A 961 -28.67 -20.47 -3.75
C VAL A 961 -27.87 -21.59 -3.07
N GLY A 962 -28.03 -21.73 -1.76
CA GLY A 962 -27.34 -22.74 -0.95
C GLY A 962 -26.06 -22.25 -0.26
N LEU A 963 -25.61 -21.01 -0.52
CA LEU A 963 -24.57 -20.37 0.30
C LEU A 963 -25.15 -19.85 1.61
N VAL A 964 -24.54 -20.21 2.74
CA VAL A 964 -24.91 -19.75 4.08
C VAL A 964 -23.70 -19.20 4.83
N GLY A 965 -23.96 -18.52 5.96
CA GLY A 965 -22.92 -18.09 6.89
C GLY A 965 -21.81 -17.24 6.27
N GLU A 966 -20.57 -17.64 6.54
CA GLU A 966 -19.36 -16.95 6.12
C GLU A 966 -19.19 -16.96 4.59
N SER A 967 -19.56 -18.06 3.93
CA SER A 967 -19.38 -18.25 2.48
C SER A 967 -20.25 -17.28 1.67
N LEU A 968 -21.50 -17.02 2.10
CA LEU A 968 -22.36 -15.99 1.51
C LEU A 968 -21.80 -14.57 1.78
N GLY A 969 -21.23 -14.35 2.95
CA GLY A 969 -20.58 -13.08 3.31
C GLY A 969 -19.38 -12.79 2.42
N THR A 970 -18.52 -13.77 2.19
CA THR A 970 -17.33 -13.66 1.33
C THR A 970 -17.73 -13.39 -0.12
N TRP A 971 -18.69 -14.15 -0.68
CA TRP A 971 -19.20 -13.88 -2.02
C TRP A 971 -19.70 -12.43 -2.18
N ARG A 972 -20.52 -11.92 -1.25
CA ARG A 972 -21.04 -10.54 -1.34
C ARG A 972 -19.93 -9.48 -1.34
N ARG A 973 -18.89 -9.65 -0.52
CA ARG A 973 -17.74 -8.73 -0.50
C ARG A 973 -16.96 -8.80 -1.80
N VAL A 974 -16.64 -10.01 -2.25
CA VAL A 974 -15.85 -10.23 -3.47
C VAL A 974 -16.61 -9.74 -4.71
N ALA A 975 -17.88 -10.06 -4.85
CA ALA A 975 -18.73 -9.63 -5.96
C ALA A 975 -18.74 -8.09 -6.11
N SER A 976 -18.82 -7.35 -4.99
CA SER A 976 -18.78 -5.88 -5.02
C SER A 976 -17.43 -5.30 -5.48
N LYS A 977 -16.33 -6.01 -5.26
CA LYS A 977 -14.99 -5.59 -5.70
C LYS A 977 -14.73 -5.96 -7.16
N LEU A 978 -15.28 -7.08 -7.63
CA LEU A 978 -15.21 -7.53 -9.02
C LEU A 978 -16.04 -6.66 -9.96
N SER A 979 -17.16 -6.08 -9.48
CA SER A 979 -17.97 -5.13 -10.25
C SER A 979 -17.29 -3.77 -10.41
N GLN A 980 -17.31 -3.21 -11.62
CA GLN A 980 -16.75 -1.88 -11.88
C GLN A 980 -17.78 -0.79 -11.54
N GLU A 981 -17.46 0.08 -10.57
CA GLU A 981 -18.32 1.24 -10.23
C GLU A 981 -18.19 2.38 -11.26
N SER A 982 -17.13 2.39 -12.08
CA SER A 982 -16.90 3.40 -13.12
C SER A 982 -16.00 2.85 -14.24
N PRO A 983 -16.36 3.04 -15.52
CA PRO A 983 -15.58 2.55 -16.65
C PRO A 983 -14.22 3.26 -16.72
N ALA A 984 -13.13 2.50 -16.85
CA ALA A 984 -11.80 3.05 -17.03
C ALA A 984 -11.71 3.82 -18.36
N THR A 985 -11.18 5.05 -18.33
CA THR A 985 -11.04 5.89 -19.53
C THR A 985 -9.60 5.97 -20.06
N THR A 986 -8.64 5.41 -19.32
CA THR A 986 -7.21 5.37 -19.67
C THR A 986 -6.60 4.01 -19.29
N MET A 987 -5.46 3.65 -19.87
CA MET A 987 -4.75 2.40 -19.56
C MET A 987 -4.35 2.32 -18.08
N ASP A 988 -3.84 3.42 -17.51
CA ASP A 988 -3.45 3.45 -16.09
C ASP A 988 -4.66 3.25 -15.16
N ALA A 989 -5.81 3.84 -15.51
CA ALA A 989 -7.04 3.63 -14.76
C ALA A 989 -7.54 2.19 -14.91
N ALA A 990 -7.35 1.57 -16.08
CA ALA A 990 -7.70 0.18 -16.33
C ALA A 990 -6.84 -0.78 -15.50
N ARG A 991 -5.53 -0.55 -15.46
CA ARG A 991 -4.56 -1.33 -14.65
C ARG A 991 -4.81 -1.18 -13.14
N LEU A 992 -5.17 0.02 -12.68
CA LEU A 992 -5.56 0.26 -11.29
C LEU A 992 -6.89 -0.44 -10.94
N ASN A 993 -7.89 -0.36 -11.82
CA ASN A 993 -9.15 -1.07 -11.62
C ASN A 993 -8.93 -2.60 -11.59
N PHE A 994 -8.06 -3.11 -12.46
CA PHE A 994 -7.72 -4.52 -12.54
C PHE A 994 -7.01 -5.04 -11.29
N GLU A 995 -6.15 -4.24 -10.65
CA GLU A 995 -5.51 -4.65 -9.39
C GLU A 995 -6.56 -4.96 -8.30
N ARG A 996 -7.55 -4.09 -8.12
CA ARG A 996 -8.67 -4.33 -7.20
C ARG A 996 -9.48 -5.59 -7.56
N MET A 997 -9.67 -5.86 -8.85
CA MET A 997 -10.34 -7.07 -9.35
C MET A 997 -9.49 -8.32 -9.08
N SER A 998 -8.17 -8.18 -9.21
CA SER A 998 -7.18 -9.23 -8.97
C SER A 998 -7.14 -9.69 -7.52
N GLU A 999 -7.16 -8.74 -6.57
CA GLU A 999 -7.28 -9.07 -5.15
C GLU A 999 -8.57 -9.83 -4.84
N ALA A 1000 -9.68 -9.40 -5.44
CA ALA A 1000 -10.98 -10.00 -5.23
C ALA A 1000 -11.06 -11.44 -5.78
N ILE A 1001 -10.50 -11.70 -6.97
CA ILE A 1001 -10.50 -13.06 -7.55
C ILE A 1001 -9.56 -14.01 -6.78
N MET A 1002 -8.48 -13.50 -6.19
CA MET A 1002 -7.59 -14.30 -5.33
C MET A 1002 -8.29 -14.67 -4.01
N GLU A 1003 -9.02 -13.74 -3.37
CA GLU A 1003 -9.87 -14.04 -2.20
C GLU A 1003 -10.93 -15.12 -2.54
N LEU A 1004 -11.49 -15.07 -3.76
CA LEU A 1004 -12.42 -16.07 -4.26
C LEU A 1004 -11.74 -17.44 -4.45
N GLN A 1005 -10.56 -17.47 -5.07
CA GLN A 1005 -9.79 -18.70 -5.32
C GLN A 1005 -9.36 -19.35 -4.00
N ASP A 1006 -8.89 -18.59 -3.03
CA ASP A 1006 -8.41 -19.14 -1.76
C ASP A 1006 -9.55 -19.72 -0.92
N ARG A 1007 -10.75 -19.12 -1.03
CA ARG A 1007 -11.92 -19.61 -0.29
C ARG A 1007 -12.63 -20.77 -0.96
N PHE A 1008 -12.86 -20.69 -2.26
CA PHE A 1008 -13.73 -21.62 -2.99
C PHE A 1008 -12.96 -22.62 -3.87
N GLY A 1009 -11.68 -22.37 -4.15
CA GLY A 1009 -10.86 -23.18 -5.06
C GLY A 1009 -10.88 -22.65 -6.50
N ASN A 1010 -10.10 -23.29 -7.38
CA ASN A 1010 -10.08 -22.93 -8.79
C ASN A 1010 -11.31 -23.51 -9.51
N ALA A 1011 -12.26 -22.64 -9.85
CA ALA A 1011 -13.46 -22.99 -10.60
C ALA A 1011 -13.29 -22.90 -12.13
N ALA A 1012 -12.11 -22.50 -12.63
CA ALA A 1012 -11.80 -22.53 -14.05
C ALA A 1012 -11.59 -23.98 -14.53
N ASP A 1013 -11.84 -24.22 -15.81
CA ASP A 1013 -11.68 -25.52 -16.48
C ASP A 1013 -10.21 -25.99 -16.61
N GLU A 1014 -9.25 -25.09 -16.39
CA GLU A 1014 -7.82 -25.34 -16.51
C GLU A 1014 -7.00 -24.90 -15.29
N THR A 1015 -5.76 -25.37 -15.20
CA THR A 1015 -4.83 -24.95 -14.14
C THR A 1015 -4.45 -23.48 -14.33
N ILE A 1016 -4.79 -22.67 -13.32
CA ILE A 1016 -4.41 -21.25 -13.26
C ILE A 1016 -3.19 -21.06 -12.37
N TYR A 1017 -2.41 -20.01 -12.64
CA TYR A 1017 -1.17 -19.71 -11.92
C TYR A 1017 -1.25 -18.33 -11.29
N THR A 1018 -0.85 -18.22 -10.02
CA THR A 1018 -0.61 -16.92 -9.38
C THR A 1018 0.76 -16.40 -9.78
N ALA A 1019 0.78 -15.22 -10.40
CA ALA A 1019 1.96 -14.49 -10.78
C ALA A 1019 2.12 -13.23 -9.91
N TYR A 1020 3.36 -12.79 -9.71
CA TYR A 1020 3.71 -11.62 -8.91
C TYR A 1020 4.69 -10.70 -9.65
N CYS A 1021 4.43 -9.40 -9.65
CA CYS A 1021 5.33 -8.38 -10.17
C CYS A 1021 5.77 -7.47 -9.01
N PRO A 1022 7.06 -7.47 -8.61
CA PRO A 1022 7.54 -6.65 -7.50
C PRO A 1022 7.64 -5.16 -7.83
N MET A 1023 7.63 -4.78 -9.11
CA MET A 1023 7.77 -3.38 -9.55
C MET A 1023 6.44 -2.66 -9.75
N ALA A 1024 5.31 -3.38 -9.73
CA ALA A 1024 3.99 -2.79 -9.95
C ALA A 1024 3.68 -1.70 -8.91
N PHE A 1025 3.05 -0.61 -9.37
CA PHE A 1025 2.59 0.53 -8.57
C PHE A 1025 3.67 1.13 -7.65
N ASP A 1026 4.80 1.56 -8.23
CA ASP A 1026 5.95 2.15 -7.52
C ASP A 1026 6.58 1.22 -6.47
N PHE A 1027 6.88 -0.02 -6.85
CA PHE A 1027 7.49 -1.06 -6.01
C PHE A 1027 6.64 -1.57 -4.84
N LYS A 1028 5.34 -1.26 -4.82
CA LYS A 1028 4.39 -1.89 -3.88
C LYS A 1028 4.24 -3.39 -4.18
N GLY A 1029 4.35 -3.75 -5.45
CA GLY A 1029 4.17 -5.09 -5.95
C GLY A 1029 2.69 -5.47 -6.06
N ALA A 1030 2.36 -6.30 -7.04
CA ALA A 1030 0.98 -6.73 -7.27
C ALA A 1030 0.93 -8.17 -7.79
N LYS A 1031 -0.11 -8.91 -7.39
CA LYS A 1031 -0.35 -10.30 -7.78
C LYS A 1031 -1.56 -10.42 -8.69
N TRP A 1032 -1.50 -11.37 -9.61
CA TRP A 1032 -2.62 -11.73 -10.47
C TRP A 1032 -2.67 -13.22 -10.75
N ILE A 1033 -3.82 -13.67 -11.25
CA ILE A 1033 -4.02 -15.02 -11.74
C ILE A 1033 -3.95 -14.99 -13.27
N GLN A 1034 -3.24 -15.94 -13.87
CA GLN A 1034 -3.12 -16.07 -15.32
C GLN A 1034 -3.17 -17.52 -15.81
N ARG A 1035 -3.37 -17.68 -17.12
CA ARG A 1035 -3.23 -18.96 -17.83
C ARG A 1035 -1.77 -19.22 -18.17
N GLY A 1036 -1.35 -20.47 -17.96
CA GLY A 1036 0.01 -20.91 -18.28
C GLY A 1036 1.11 -20.34 -17.38
N GLN A 1037 2.32 -20.91 -17.53
CA GLN A 1037 3.48 -20.57 -16.70
C GLN A 1037 4.32 -19.42 -17.26
N GLU A 1038 4.06 -18.98 -18.50
CA GLU A 1038 4.77 -17.85 -19.09
C GLU A 1038 4.13 -16.55 -18.60
N ILE A 1039 4.91 -15.67 -17.96
CA ILE A 1039 4.42 -14.43 -17.36
C ILE A 1039 3.83 -13.51 -18.43
N ASN A 1040 2.58 -13.11 -18.25
CA ASN A 1040 1.86 -12.12 -19.07
C ASN A 1040 1.48 -10.94 -18.15
N ASN A 1041 2.37 -9.97 -17.96
CA ASN A 1041 2.21 -8.92 -16.95
C ASN A 1041 1.13 -7.88 -17.34
N PRO A 1042 -0.02 -7.83 -16.65
CA PRO A 1042 -1.11 -6.91 -16.98
C PRO A 1042 -0.86 -5.46 -16.49
N TYR A 1043 0.12 -5.23 -15.61
CA TYR A 1043 0.39 -3.91 -15.02
C TYR A 1043 1.37 -3.07 -15.83
N PHE A 1044 2.23 -3.71 -16.62
CA PHE A 1044 3.18 -3.05 -17.51
C PHE A 1044 2.92 -3.34 -18.99
N GLY A 1045 2.09 -4.33 -19.32
CA GLY A 1045 1.75 -4.67 -20.70
C GLY A 1045 3.00 -4.98 -21.53
N SER A 1046 3.04 -4.48 -22.76
CA SER A 1046 4.14 -4.72 -23.69
C SER A 1046 5.50 -4.19 -23.24
N GLU A 1047 5.55 -3.18 -22.35
CA GLU A 1047 6.81 -2.60 -21.86
C GLU A 1047 7.63 -3.60 -21.04
N MET A 1048 6.97 -4.45 -20.27
CA MET A 1048 7.61 -5.47 -19.41
C MET A 1048 6.78 -6.75 -19.32
N LEU A 1049 6.30 -7.24 -20.46
CA LEU A 1049 5.33 -8.35 -20.55
C LEU A 1049 5.75 -9.60 -19.77
N ARG A 1050 7.05 -9.91 -19.75
CA ARG A 1050 7.62 -11.11 -19.11
C ARG A 1050 8.20 -10.86 -17.72
N CYS A 1051 8.01 -9.66 -17.17
CA CYS A 1051 8.55 -9.30 -15.86
C CYS A 1051 7.63 -9.77 -14.74
N GLY A 1052 8.11 -10.66 -13.88
CA GLY A 1052 7.37 -11.24 -12.75
C GLY A 1052 7.79 -12.68 -12.50
N ASP A 1053 7.27 -13.28 -11.42
CA ASP A 1053 7.54 -14.67 -11.04
C ASP A 1053 6.22 -15.41 -10.79
N ILE A 1054 6.16 -16.70 -11.15
CA ILE A 1054 5.04 -17.59 -10.82
C ILE A 1054 5.24 -18.12 -9.40
N GLU A 1055 4.27 -17.88 -8.52
CA GLU A 1055 4.34 -18.30 -7.11
C GLU A 1055 3.66 -19.65 -6.86
N LYS A 1056 2.49 -19.90 -7.48
CA LYS A 1056 1.63 -21.04 -7.14
C LYS A 1056 0.77 -21.48 -8.32
N ALA A 1057 0.59 -22.79 -8.48
CA ALA A 1057 -0.36 -23.38 -9.41
C ALA A 1057 -1.62 -23.85 -8.67
N HIS A 1058 -2.79 -23.66 -9.28
CA HIS A 1058 -4.08 -24.06 -8.71
C HIS A 1058 -4.80 -24.99 -9.68
N GLU A 1059 -4.95 -26.26 -9.30
CA GLU A 1059 -5.64 -27.26 -10.13
C GLU A 1059 -7.16 -27.06 -10.11
N PRO A 1060 -7.88 -27.32 -11.23
CA PRO A 1060 -9.34 -27.25 -11.29
C PRO A 1060 -10.01 -28.10 -10.22
N LEU A 1061 -11.13 -27.61 -9.69
CA LEU A 1061 -12.00 -28.41 -8.82
C LEU A 1061 -12.57 -29.58 -9.61
N GLY A 1062 -12.09 -30.79 -9.34
CA GLY A 1062 -12.60 -32.00 -9.98
C GLY A 1062 -14.09 -32.18 -9.69
N LEU A 1063 -14.91 -32.21 -10.75
CA LEU A 1063 -16.31 -32.62 -10.69
C LEU A 1063 -16.37 -34.02 -10.06
N GLN A 1064 -16.78 -34.12 -8.80
CA GLN A 1064 -17.08 -35.40 -8.19
C GLN A 1064 -18.41 -35.88 -8.77
N ASP A 1065 -18.33 -36.91 -9.62
CA ASP A 1065 -19.47 -37.73 -10.02
C ASP A 1065 -20.18 -38.21 -8.75
N HIS A 1066 -21.39 -37.70 -8.52
CA HIS A 1066 -22.32 -38.25 -7.55
C HIS A 1066 -22.87 -39.57 -8.12
N ASP A 1067 -22.17 -40.67 -7.88
CA ASP A 1067 -22.83 -41.97 -7.72
C ASP A 1067 -21.93 -42.97 -7.00
N SER A 1068 -22.55 -43.76 -6.12
CA SER A 1068 -22.00 -44.84 -5.28
C SER A 1068 -21.35 -44.46 -3.93
N MET A 1069 -22.04 -44.85 -2.85
CA MET A 1069 -21.55 -45.78 -1.81
C MET A 1069 -22.63 -45.83 -0.72
N ASP A 1070 -23.50 -46.83 -0.74
CA ASP A 1070 -23.34 -48.13 -0.07
C ASP A 1070 -23.37 -48.08 1.46
N MET A 1071 -24.41 -48.74 1.95
CA MET A 1071 -24.62 -49.17 3.32
C MET A 1071 -23.40 -49.93 3.86
N ASN A 1072 -22.98 -49.61 5.09
CA ASN A 1072 -22.65 -50.66 6.05
C ASN A 1072 -22.73 -50.18 7.49
N ILE A 1073 -23.48 -50.98 8.25
CA ILE A 1073 -23.74 -50.93 9.68
C ILE A 1073 -22.64 -51.76 10.35
N ASP A 1074 -22.16 -51.34 11.52
CA ASP A 1074 -21.52 -52.23 12.49
C ASP A 1074 -22.04 -51.88 13.92
N PRO A 1075 -22.11 -52.85 14.84
CA PRO A 1075 -23.13 -52.94 15.88
C PRO A 1075 -22.54 -52.84 17.30
N GLU A 1076 -23.41 -53.08 18.29
CA GLU A 1076 -23.11 -53.32 19.72
C GLU A 1076 -22.87 -52.09 20.61
N MET A 1077 -23.96 -51.61 21.23
CA MET A 1077 -24.05 -51.68 22.69
C MET A 1077 -25.50 -51.81 23.16
N GLU A 1078 -25.76 -52.92 23.82
CA GLU A 1078 -27.04 -53.40 24.31
C GLU A 1078 -27.34 -52.85 25.72
N MET A 1079 -28.58 -52.38 25.95
CA MET A 1079 -29.49 -52.75 27.05
C MET A 1079 -30.32 -51.57 27.59
N GLY A 1080 -31.65 -51.71 27.46
CA GLY A 1080 -32.64 -50.87 28.14
C GLY A 1080 -34.06 -50.98 27.59
N MET A 1081 -34.64 -52.18 27.55
CA MET A 1081 -36.10 -52.42 27.35
C MET A 1081 -36.93 -51.84 28.53
N PRO A 1082 -38.28 -51.62 28.44
CA PRO A 1082 -39.22 -52.40 27.61
C PRO A 1082 -40.45 -51.70 26.98
N ASN A 1083 -40.99 -52.41 25.97
CA ASN A 1083 -42.41 -52.67 25.64
C ASN A 1083 -43.36 -51.58 25.10
N ALA A 1084 -43.75 -51.77 23.83
CA ALA A 1084 -45.03 -52.37 23.38
C ALA A 1084 -46.01 -51.50 22.55
N ALA A 1085 -46.61 -52.19 21.57
CA ALA A 1085 -47.80 -51.92 20.74
C ALA A 1085 -47.59 -50.95 19.56
N GLU A 1086 -47.57 -51.40 18.31
CA GLU A 1086 -48.66 -51.91 17.46
C GLU A 1086 -49.66 -50.85 16.96
N HIS A 1087 -49.77 -50.85 15.62
CA HIS A 1087 -50.92 -50.50 14.78
C HIS A 1087 -51.09 -49.08 14.23
N GLU A 1088 -51.11 -49.05 12.89
CA GLU A 1088 -52.11 -48.44 11.99
C GLU A 1088 -52.56 -47.02 12.34
N GLY A 1089 -52.38 -46.01 11.49
CA GLY A 1089 -52.81 -45.99 10.11
C GLY A 1089 -53.90 -44.93 9.95
N HIS A 1090 -53.63 -43.97 9.07
CA HIS A 1090 -54.57 -43.08 8.38
C HIS A 1090 -55.29 -41.93 9.14
N ASP A 1091 -55.06 -40.75 8.54
CA ASP A 1091 -56.03 -39.73 8.15
C ASP A 1091 -56.40 -38.55 9.07
N HIS A 1092 -56.29 -37.37 8.43
CA HIS A 1092 -56.84 -36.03 8.70
C HIS A 1092 -56.20 -35.27 9.89
N ASP A 1093 -55.66 -34.05 9.75
CA ASP A 1093 -55.88 -32.91 8.82
C ASP A 1093 -54.56 -32.20 8.47
#